data_AF-A0A2S8A745-F1
#
_entry.id   AF-A0A2S8A745-F1
#
_cell.length_a   1.000
_cell.length_b   1.000
_cell.length_c   1.000
_cell.angle_alpha   90.00
_cell.angle_beta   90.00
_cell.angle_gamma   90.00
#
_symmetry.space_group_name_H-M   'P 1'
#
loop_
_entity.id
_entity.type
_entity.pdbx_description
1 polymer ?
#
loop_
_entity_poly.entity_id
_entity_poly.type
_entity_poly.pdbx_seq_one_letter_code
_entity_poly.pdbx_strand_id
1 'polypeptide(L)'
;MEKIANVLAVSSNSKEDLLKILSDFPPSNTINNDGNYRLIIFDPTFERVEKAKKLIDKDKPWKGRQDIWFSNDPVLKKEGKIAFLFPGFDSVTNPEIKSISEFFNYSISENNIGDNNKLLNQSLELFNASKIIDNSLKKLGIYPDMNAGHSLGEWFAIKASDLVSESSIKYLLQSMIPDKFKIEGIYFIAVASGKEKLDSWLKNIPDLYLSMDNCPSQILLCGTEKARDLLLDILRKEKIFYQVLPFESGFHTPFIKKHLHILDEALENIQIQKSKIPLWSATTLDLYPENFEEFKELTIKHLTETVRFRELIEKLYYQEKAKVFIQIGIGNIVGFVDDILKTKNYSAISTCISGRSTLEQLKRVLALLYIEGKEINFSFLGINNKTSTDTKDPVTIKRSSKSITAENTKENLSQLYAINNLSVNIEDPVERAWNENIKEMMLIQDQIVRLFKERKTNIVIKKTYPSITEKESIVNKKSYDRTGNTFTENLYVSLEEYPYLIDHSLFKQPENWKILSDINPVIPMTMTLELLMEAAQKQNPSQKVLKLGPVSVFQWMKVNTPFDQKIEGIWKSKDKISLKIKNFVSGEVQLGNNYPVPESKYLQEIDWGENIVSIPSPEIIYKKHMFHGPSYQGILEVKNITRKGLRALIKKSTGKGSLLDNIGQLYGLYLQLTLGENSKVSFPVKIEEINFFQEVQDQQGVFECICLPTSFNNKISTADIIIKRENKIWCIIKGWKNQIFEGFDKNLWNMTLNPDKNILAKEISPNVYFFNNVYNYAVNWNFLMNIYLNEEEKKHYDSLLLNKKKDYLISRIALKDNVRKYIETKYGKKYFPIEINIQYDANNKPSIYGVKEASEIEISLAHKGTNSVSIVSEKPVGIDIEIIEERETNFLDYTLTNHEKNLLKDKNNNEWSTRFWVAKEAYGKMLGVGLKGNPKQYEIQKIEGEDLIICNTTIKTIKYNNYIIGWTL
;
A
#
# COMPACT_ATOMS: atom_id res chain seq x y z
N MET A 1 -28.92 -32.42 -17.14
CA MET A 1 -28.79 -31.03 -17.61
C MET A 1 -27.42 -30.89 -18.23
N GLU A 2 -27.30 -30.26 -19.40
CA GLU A 2 -26.00 -30.02 -20.02
C GLU A 2 -25.19 -28.98 -19.23
N LYS A 3 -23.85 -29.03 -19.31
CA LYS A 3 -23.01 -27.95 -18.79
C LYS A 3 -23.22 -26.71 -19.66
N ILE A 4 -23.83 -25.67 -19.09
CA ILE A 4 -23.81 -24.31 -19.66
C ILE A 4 -22.33 -23.92 -19.86
N ALA A 5 -22.00 -23.32 -21.01
CA ALA A 5 -20.63 -22.91 -21.30
C ALA A 5 -20.15 -21.85 -20.32
N ASN A 6 -18.88 -21.93 -19.91
CA ASN A 6 -18.26 -20.97 -18.99
C ASN A 6 -18.19 -19.53 -19.56
N VAL A 7 -18.44 -19.35 -20.86
CA VAL A 7 -18.56 -18.05 -21.51
C VAL A 7 -19.73 -18.10 -22.49
N LEU A 8 -20.62 -17.12 -22.40
CA LEU A 8 -21.63 -16.81 -23.41
C LEU A 8 -21.07 -15.75 -24.35
N ALA A 9 -21.14 -15.96 -25.66
CA ALA A 9 -20.79 -14.98 -26.69
C ALA A 9 -21.89 -14.96 -27.76
N VAL A 10 -22.50 -13.81 -28.03
CA VAL A 10 -23.61 -13.63 -28.96
C VAL A 10 -23.57 -12.25 -29.63
N SER A 11 -24.13 -12.15 -30.84
CA SER A 11 -24.30 -10.88 -31.56
C SER A 11 -25.56 -10.83 -32.43
N SER A 12 -25.97 -9.61 -32.79
CA SER A 12 -27.13 -9.34 -33.64
C SER A 12 -27.04 -7.99 -34.38
N ASN A 13 -27.91 -7.82 -35.37
CA ASN A 13 -28.05 -6.58 -36.13
C ASN A 13 -28.86 -5.51 -35.38
N SER A 14 -29.83 -5.90 -34.55
CA SER A 14 -30.67 -4.99 -33.75
C SER A 14 -30.55 -5.26 -32.24
N LYS A 15 -30.95 -4.25 -31.44
CA LYS A 15 -31.09 -4.34 -29.98
C LYS A 15 -32.13 -5.40 -29.59
N GLU A 16 -33.24 -5.41 -30.31
CA GLU A 16 -34.41 -6.25 -30.09
C GLU A 16 -34.07 -7.73 -30.30
N ASP A 17 -33.29 -8.04 -31.35
CA ASP A 17 -32.78 -9.39 -31.60
C ASP A 17 -31.85 -9.86 -30.47
N LEU A 18 -30.98 -8.99 -29.93
CA LEU A 18 -30.08 -9.38 -28.82
C LEU A 18 -30.88 -9.68 -27.54
N LEU A 19 -31.87 -8.85 -27.22
CA LEU A 19 -32.76 -9.06 -26.08
C LEU A 19 -33.61 -10.34 -26.25
N LYS A 20 -34.03 -10.65 -27.48
CA LYS A 20 -34.70 -11.90 -27.82
C LYS A 20 -33.80 -13.13 -27.61
N ILE A 21 -32.58 -13.12 -28.16
CA ILE A 21 -31.58 -14.19 -27.95
C ILE A 21 -31.33 -14.44 -26.45
N LEU A 22 -31.24 -13.37 -25.64
CA LEU A 22 -31.07 -13.51 -24.18
C LEU A 22 -32.33 -13.92 -23.42
N SER A 23 -33.51 -13.88 -24.05
CA SER A 23 -34.77 -14.30 -23.41
C SER A 23 -34.89 -15.82 -23.36
N ASP A 24 -34.38 -16.52 -24.38
CA ASP A 24 -34.39 -17.99 -24.50
C ASP A 24 -33.23 -18.66 -23.72
N PHE A 25 -32.95 -18.22 -22.48
CA PHE A 25 -31.76 -18.68 -21.74
C PHE A 25 -31.90 -20.12 -21.19
N PRO A 26 -30.91 -21.02 -21.39
CA PRO A 26 -29.63 -20.81 -22.08
C PRO A 26 -29.79 -20.80 -23.60
N PRO A 27 -29.30 -19.75 -24.31
CA PRO A 27 -29.55 -19.60 -25.74
C PRO A 27 -28.93 -20.73 -26.55
N SER A 28 -29.68 -21.21 -27.55
CA SER A 28 -29.17 -22.17 -28.53
C SER A 28 -27.94 -21.60 -29.27
N ASN A 29 -26.87 -22.40 -29.36
CA ASN A 29 -25.51 -22.02 -29.78
C ASN A 29 -25.45 -21.07 -30.99
N THR A 30 -25.54 -19.75 -30.74
CA THR A 30 -25.56 -18.69 -31.75
C THR A 30 -24.27 -17.88 -31.67
N ILE A 31 -23.16 -18.56 -31.98
CA ILE A 31 -21.85 -17.95 -32.17
C ILE A 31 -21.88 -17.25 -33.53
N ASN A 32 -22.30 -15.98 -33.51
CA ASN A 32 -22.34 -15.11 -34.68
C ASN A 32 -21.21 -14.07 -34.58
N ASN A 33 -20.62 -13.73 -35.72
CA ASN A 33 -19.69 -12.62 -35.87
C ASN A 33 -20.36 -11.38 -36.50
N ASP A 34 -21.56 -11.51 -37.06
CA ASP A 34 -22.23 -10.40 -37.73
C ASP A 34 -23.03 -9.50 -36.80
N GLY A 35 -23.37 -8.31 -37.31
CA GLY A 35 -24.06 -7.27 -36.56
C GLY A 35 -23.18 -6.40 -35.66
N ASN A 36 -23.83 -5.40 -35.06
CA ASN A 36 -23.19 -4.34 -34.27
C ASN A 36 -23.45 -4.48 -32.77
N TYR A 37 -24.58 -5.08 -32.40
CA TYR A 37 -24.88 -5.42 -31.01
C TYR A 37 -24.11 -6.70 -30.68
N ARG A 38 -23.06 -6.60 -29.85
CA ARG A 38 -22.15 -7.70 -29.51
C ARG A 38 -21.98 -7.81 -28.00
N LEU A 39 -22.09 -9.03 -27.48
CA LEU A 39 -22.07 -9.32 -26.05
C LEU A 39 -21.22 -10.56 -25.73
N ILE A 40 -20.37 -10.45 -24.69
CA ILE A 40 -19.77 -11.58 -23.98
C ILE A 40 -20.09 -11.49 -22.48
N ILE A 41 -20.42 -12.63 -21.88
CA ILE A 41 -20.56 -12.80 -20.42
C ILE A 41 -19.74 -14.02 -20.01
N PHE A 42 -18.71 -13.83 -19.18
CA PHE A 42 -18.07 -14.95 -18.48
C PHE A 42 -19.00 -15.43 -17.35
N ASP A 43 -18.96 -16.73 -17.02
CA ASP A 43 -19.81 -17.43 -16.06
C ASP A 43 -21.27 -16.93 -16.10
N PRO A 44 -22.02 -17.20 -17.19
CA PRO A 44 -23.33 -16.61 -17.43
C PRO A 44 -24.39 -17.16 -16.47
N THR A 45 -24.49 -16.56 -15.28
CA THR A 45 -25.61 -16.77 -14.36
C THR A 45 -26.85 -16.01 -14.86
N PHE A 46 -28.03 -16.39 -14.34
CA PHE A 46 -29.28 -15.66 -14.60
C PHE A 46 -29.15 -14.16 -14.25
N GLU A 47 -28.52 -13.83 -13.12
CA GLU A 47 -28.22 -12.44 -12.74
C GLU A 47 -27.23 -11.76 -13.72
N ARG A 48 -26.18 -12.49 -14.15
CA ARG A 48 -25.27 -12.18 -15.27
C ARG A 48 -26.07 -11.65 -16.49
N VAL A 49 -27.04 -12.45 -16.94
CA VAL A 49 -27.85 -12.23 -18.14
C VAL A 49 -28.90 -11.14 -17.96
N GLU A 50 -29.65 -11.12 -16.86
CA GLU A 50 -30.63 -10.06 -16.58
C GLU A 50 -29.97 -8.68 -16.43
N LYS A 51 -28.73 -8.63 -15.90
CA LYS A 51 -27.95 -7.39 -15.90
C LYS A 51 -27.50 -6.99 -17.31
N ALA A 52 -27.08 -7.93 -18.15
CA ALA A 52 -26.77 -7.66 -19.55
C ALA A 52 -27.99 -7.12 -20.31
N LYS A 53 -29.19 -7.73 -20.15
CA LYS A 53 -30.45 -7.20 -20.72
C LYS A 53 -30.70 -5.76 -20.30
N LYS A 54 -30.56 -5.42 -19.01
CA LYS A 54 -30.71 -4.04 -18.49
C LYS A 54 -29.65 -3.05 -18.99
N LEU A 55 -28.51 -3.52 -19.49
CA LEU A 55 -27.46 -2.69 -20.10
C LEU A 55 -27.72 -2.46 -21.59
N ILE A 56 -28.10 -3.54 -22.31
CA ILE A 56 -28.55 -3.51 -23.71
C ILE A 56 -29.81 -2.63 -23.84
N ASP A 57 -30.73 -2.70 -22.88
CA ASP A 57 -31.94 -1.88 -22.90
C ASP A 57 -31.64 -0.37 -22.81
N LYS A 58 -30.62 -0.01 -22.03
CA LYS A 58 -30.11 1.37 -21.91
C LYS A 58 -29.25 1.81 -23.10
N ASP A 59 -29.03 0.94 -24.08
CA ASP A 59 -28.28 1.16 -25.33
C ASP A 59 -26.91 1.83 -25.12
N LYS A 60 -26.18 1.37 -24.11
CA LYS A 60 -24.86 1.91 -23.72
C LYS A 60 -23.81 0.81 -23.62
N PRO A 61 -22.61 0.99 -24.20
CA PRO A 61 -21.54 0.00 -24.12
C PRO A 61 -21.08 -0.19 -22.68
N TRP A 62 -20.70 -1.41 -22.34
CA TRP A 62 -20.32 -1.82 -20.99
C TRP A 62 -19.10 -2.74 -21.04
N LYS A 63 -17.92 -2.17 -20.76
CA LYS A 63 -16.63 -2.80 -21.10
C LYS A 63 -15.99 -3.44 -19.86
N GLY A 64 -16.46 -4.63 -19.48
CA GLY A 64 -15.78 -5.56 -18.57
C GLY A 64 -16.13 -5.53 -17.09
N ARG A 65 -16.97 -4.59 -16.63
CA ARG A 65 -17.41 -4.55 -15.22
C ARG A 65 -18.28 -5.78 -14.91
N GLN A 66 -17.87 -6.55 -13.89
CA GLN A 66 -18.42 -7.88 -13.55
C GLN A 66 -18.26 -8.94 -14.67
N ASP A 67 -17.21 -8.82 -15.50
CA ASP A 67 -16.94 -9.66 -16.68
C ASP A 67 -18.12 -9.76 -17.69
N ILE A 68 -19.02 -8.75 -17.68
CA ILE A 68 -19.95 -8.46 -18.77
C ILE A 68 -19.24 -7.52 -19.75
N TRP A 69 -19.28 -7.85 -21.03
CA TRP A 69 -18.71 -7.08 -22.13
C TRP A 69 -19.81 -6.85 -23.17
N PHE A 70 -20.20 -5.60 -23.42
CA PHE A 70 -21.21 -5.24 -24.41
C PHE A 70 -20.79 -4.01 -25.22
N SER A 71 -21.04 -4.02 -26.53
CA SER A 71 -21.06 -2.83 -27.38
C SER A 71 -22.24 -2.88 -28.36
N ASN A 72 -22.78 -1.70 -28.65
CA ASN A 72 -23.74 -1.42 -29.72
C ASN A 72 -23.09 -0.67 -30.91
N ASP A 73 -21.89 -0.10 -30.71
CA ASP A 73 -21.10 0.59 -31.75
C ASP A 73 -19.65 0.07 -31.79
N PRO A 74 -19.38 -1.07 -32.46
CA PRO A 74 -18.08 -1.73 -32.48
C PRO A 74 -17.04 -0.92 -33.26
N VAL A 75 -16.08 -0.30 -32.56
CA VAL A 75 -15.19 0.69 -33.16
C VAL A 75 -14.29 0.16 -34.28
N LEU A 76 -13.92 -1.13 -34.25
CA LEU A 76 -13.08 -1.78 -35.27
C LEU A 76 -13.84 -2.07 -36.57
N LYS A 77 -15.19 -2.08 -36.56
CA LYS A 77 -15.99 -2.12 -37.81
C LYS A 77 -16.00 -0.79 -38.57
N LYS A 78 -15.62 0.31 -37.92
CA LYS A 78 -15.60 1.68 -38.47
C LYS A 78 -14.18 2.17 -38.80
N GLU A 79 -13.38 1.31 -39.43
CA GLU A 79 -11.94 1.54 -39.72
C GLU A 79 -11.08 1.85 -38.47
N GLY A 80 -11.58 1.54 -37.26
CA GLY A 80 -10.83 1.72 -36.03
C GLY A 80 -9.65 0.75 -35.96
N LYS A 81 -8.47 1.27 -35.62
CA LYS A 81 -7.22 0.52 -35.49
C LYS A 81 -6.94 0.10 -34.05
N ILE A 82 -6.16 -0.97 -33.90
CA ILE A 82 -5.61 -1.47 -32.63
C ILE A 82 -4.19 -0.94 -32.44
N ALA A 83 -3.94 -0.28 -31.31
CA ALA A 83 -2.61 0.13 -30.86
C ALA A 83 -2.16 -0.74 -29.68
N PHE A 84 -0.97 -1.35 -29.78
CA PHE A 84 -0.31 -1.95 -28.62
C PHE A 84 0.57 -0.91 -27.94
N LEU A 85 0.39 -0.74 -26.63
CA LEU A 85 1.09 0.25 -25.83
C LEU A 85 1.99 -0.44 -24.79
N PHE A 86 3.29 -0.17 -24.84
CA PHE A 86 4.25 -0.82 -23.96
C PHE A 86 4.56 0.06 -22.74
N PRO A 87 4.30 -0.40 -21.50
CA PRO A 87 4.47 0.39 -20.29
C PRO A 87 5.94 0.61 -19.93
N GLY A 88 6.22 1.75 -19.29
CA GLY A 88 7.51 2.04 -18.67
C GLY A 88 7.71 1.29 -17.34
N PHE A 89 8.73 1.70 -16.58
CA PHE A 89 9.00 1.11 -15.27
C PHE A 89 7.94 1.54 -14.24
N ASP A 90 7.25 0.57 -13.65
CA ASP A 90 6.38 0.75 -12.49
C ASP A 90 6.91 -0.12 -11.35
N SER A 91 7.15 0.48 -10.17
CA SER A 91 7.76 -0.18 -9.02
C SER A 91 6.84 -1.17 -8.29
N VAL A 92 5.55 -1.21 -8.62
CA VAL A 92 4.53 -1.80 -7.74
C VAL A 92 4.44 -3.33 -7.81
N THR A 93 4.50 -3.98 -8.99
CA THR A 93 4.54 -5.46 -9.07
C THR A 93 5.11 -6.02 -10.38
N ASN A 94 5.73 -7.21 -10.28
CA ASN A 94 6.11 -8.02 -11.44
C ASN A 94 4.86 -8.65 -12.13
N PRO A 95 4.84 -8.76 -13.46
CA PRO A 95 3.75 -9.38 -14.21
C PRO A 95 3.72 -10.91 -14.07
N GLU A 96 2.51 -11.49 -13.99
CA GLU A 96 2.31 -12.94 -13.90
C GLU A 96 2.42 -13.57 -15.30
N ILE A 97 3.55 -14.19 -15.63
CA ILE A 97 3.78 -14.79 -16.97
C ILE A 97 3.79 -16.33 -16.97
N LYS A 98 3.63 -16.97 -15.82
CA LYS A 98 3.69 -18.43 -15.70
C LYS A 98 2.50 -19.08 -16.41
N SER A 99 1.29 -18.59 -16.18
CA SER A 99 0.05 -19.16 -16.75
C SER A 99 0.04 -19.19 -18.29
N ILE A 100 0.58 -18.13 -18.93
CA ILE A 100 0.71 -18.07 -20.39
C ILE A 100 1.94 -18.85 -20.90
N SER A 101 3.01 -18.95 -20.12
CA SER A 101 4.19 -19.74 -20.50
C SER A 101 3.88 -21.25 -20.51
N GLU A 102 3.13 -21.71 -19.51
CA GLU A 102 2.60 -23.08 -19.45
C GLU A 102 1.61 -23.35 -20.60
N PHE A 103 0.66 -22.45 -20.85
CA PHE A 103 -0.35 -22.64 -21.91
C PHE A 103 0.23 -22.65 -23.33
N PHE A 104 1.18 -21.74 -23.63
CA PHE A 104 1.75 -21.59 -24.97
C PHE A 104 3.09 -22.33 -25.18
N ASN A 105 3.52 -23.12 -24.19
CA ASN A 105 4.81 -23.84 -24.15
C ASN A 105 6.02 -22.92 -24.42
N TYR A 106 6.15 -21.83 -23.64
CA TYR A 106 7.35 -20.99 -23.65
C TYR A 106 8.33 -21.43 -22.56
N SER A 107 9.59 -21.63 -22.95
CA SER A 107 10.70 -21.81 -22.00
C SER A 107 11.01 -20.48 -21.31
N ILE A 108 10.75 -20.40 -20.00
CA ILE A 108 11.18 -19.27 -19.18
C ILE A 108 12.69 -19.43 -18.91
N SER A 109 13.50 -18.46 -19.33
CA SER A 109 14.93 -18.39 -19.02
C SER A 109 15.18 -17.46 -17.84
N GLU A 110 15.69 -17.99 -16.73
CA GLU A 110 16.10 -17.20 -15.57
C GLU A 110 17.39 -16.41 -15.88
N ASN A 111 17.24 -15.13 -16.23
CA ASN A 111 18.35 -14.22 -16.49
C ASN A 111 18.94 -13.67 -15.17
N ASN A 112 19.48 -14.55 -14.31
CA ASN A 112 20.10 -14.17 -13.05
C ASN A 112 21.48 -13.49 -13.26
N ILE A 113 21.50 -12.18 -13.56
CA ILE A 113 22.73 -11.37 -13.69
C ILE A 113 23.27 -10.90 -12.32
N GLY A 114 23.24 -11.81 -11.34
CA GLY A 114 23.70 -11.60 -9.96
C GLY A 114 22.87 -10.61 -9.13
N ASP A 115 23.11 -10.62 -7.82
CA ASP A 115 22.33 -9.84 -6.84
C ASP A 115 22.59 -8.32 -6.87
N ASN A 116 23.69 -7.88 -7.50
CA ASN A 116 24.19 -6.52 -7.35
C ASN A 116 23.39 -5.42 -8.09
N ASN A 117 22.48 -5.75 -9.02
CA ASN A 117 21.82 -4.77 -9.89
C ASN A 117 20.29 -4.95 -9.99
N LYS A 118 19.58 -4.86 -8.86
CA LYS A 118 18.12 -5.11 -8.77
C LYS A 118 17.28 -4.42 -9.84
N LEU A 119 17.49 -3.13 -10.11
CA LEU A 119 16.71 -2.39 -11.12
C LEU A 119 16.94 -2.88 -12.55
N LEU A 120 18.17 -3.30 -12.90
CA LEU A 120 18.46 -3.88 -14.22
C LEU A 120 17.76 -5.23 -14.39
N ASN A 121 17.82 -6.08 -13.36
CA ASN A 121 17.15 -7.37 -13.37
C ASN A 121 15.63 -7.17 -13.56
N GLN A 122 15.00 -6.25 -12.84
CA GLN A 122 13.59 -5.87 -13.02
C GLN A 122 13.29 -5.33 -14.43
N SER A 123 14.15 -4.49 -15.03
CA SER A 123 13.96 -4.03 -16.42
C SER A 123 14.04 -5.17 -17.45
N LEU A 124 14.90 -6.16 -17.23
CA LEU A 124 15.03 -7.34 -18.09
C LEU A 124 13.90 -8.37 -17.87
N GLU A 125 13.37 -8.47 -16.65
CA GLU A 125 12.15 -9.23 -16.32
C GLU A 125 10.94 -8.63 -17.05
N LEU A 126 10.74 -7.30 -16.97
CA LEU A 126 9.67 -6.59 -17.68
C LEU A 126 9.80 -6.76 -19.20
N PHE A 127 11.01 -6.64 -19.77
CA PHE A 127 11.26 -6.89 -21.19
C PHE A 127 10.88 -8.32 -21.61
N ASN A 128 11.38 -9.33 -20.88
CA ASN A 128 11.05 -10.73 -21.15
C ASN A 128 9.53 -10.98 -21.04
N ALA A 129 8.86 -10.38 -20.04
CA ALA A 129 7.43 -10.54 -19.82
C ALA A 129 6.58 -9.90 -20.93
N SER A 130 6.84 -8.64 -21.28
CA SER A 130 6.16 -7.97 -22.41
C SER A 130 6.37 -8.73 -23.72
N LYS A 131 7.58 -9.29 -23.95
CA LYS A 131 7.86 -10.15 -25.11
C LYS A 131 7.03 -11.44 -25.10
N ILE A 132 6.87 -12.11 -23.97
CA ILE A 132 6.07 -13.35 -23.87
C ILE A 132 4.57 -13.04 -24.07
N ILE A 133 4.08 -11.91 -23.57
CA ILE A 133 2.70 -11.45 -23.74
C ILE A 133 2.42 -11.08 -25.21
N ASP A 134 3.28 -10.27 -25.84
CA ASP A 134 3.18 -9.90 -27.27
C ASP A 134 3.14 -11.14 -28.17
N ASN A 135 4.06 -12.08 -27.98
CA ASN A 135 4.06 -13.34 -28.72
C ASN A 135 2.82 -14.21 -28.43
N SER A 136 2.24 -14.14 -27.22
CA SER A 136 0.99 -14.82 -26.88
C SER A 136 -0.20 -14.24 -27.64
N LEU A 137 -0.30 -12.91 -27.73
CA LEU A 137 -1.33 -12.23 -28.52
C LEU A 137 -1.21 -12.55 -30.02
N LYS A 138 0.02 -12.51 -30.56
CA LYS A 138 0.30 -12.88 -31.96
C LYS A 138 -0.04 -14.35 -32.25
N LYS A 139 0.25 -15.29 -31.33
CA LYS A 139 -0.21 -16.70 -31.39
C LYS A 139 -1.75 -16.85 -31.38
N LEU A 140 -2.48 -15.90 -30.79
CA LEU A 140 -3.94 -15.85 -30.79
C LEU A 140 -4.54 -15.15 -32.02
N GLY A 141 -3.72 -14.74 -33.00
CA GLY A 141 -4.16 -13.98 -34.17
C GLY A 141 -4.39 -12.49 -33.90
N ILE A 142 -4.03 -12.00 -32.71
CA ILE A 142 -4.14 -10.58 -32.35
C ILE A 142 -2.85 -9.87 -32.75
N TYR A 143 -2.94 -9.08 -33.82
CA TYR A 143 -1.88 -8.17 -34.25
C TYR A 143 -2.35 -6.72 -34.06
N PRO A 144 -1.47 -5.81 -33.60
CA PRO A 144 -1.72 -4.39 -33.64
C PRO A 144 -1.53 -3.85 -35.05
N ASP A 145 -2.25 -2.78 -35.38
CA ASP A 145 -2.00 -1.97 -36.57
C ASP A 145 -0.87 -0.95 -36.33
N MET A 146 -0.51 -0.70 -35.06
CA MET A 146 0.60 0.18 -34.65
C MET A 146 1.12 -0.14 -33.25
N ASN A 147 2.40 0.09 -33.01
CA ASN A 147 3.04 0.00 -31.69
C ASN A 147 3.42 1.39 -31.17
N ALA A 148 3.39 1.57 -29.86
CA ALA A 148 3.97 2.73 -29.17
C ALA A 148 4.43 2.33 -27.76
N GLY A 149 5.31 3.12 -27.14
CA GLY A 149 5.75 2.88 -25.77
C GLY A 149 5.72 4.14 -24.90
N HIS A 150 5.94 3.93 -23.61
CA HIS A 150 6.12 4.99 -22.62
C HIS A 150 7.47 4.80 -21.93
N SER A 151 8.39 5.76 -22.06
CA SER A 151 9.73 5.69 -21.44
C SER A 151 10.41 4.36 -21.76
N LEU A 152 10.80 3.57 -20.75
CA LEU A 152 11.39 2.22 -20.90
C LEU A 152 10.60 1.29 -21.84
N GLY A 153 9.28 1.45 -21.94
CA GLY A 153 8.43 0.66 -22.83
C GLY A 153 8.65 0.92 -24.32
N GLU A 154 9.21 2.07 -24.71
CA GLU A 154 9.52 2.38 -26.13
C GLU A 154 10.55 1.38 -26.69
N TRP A 155 11.52 0.95 -25.88
CA TRP A 155 12.47 -0.13 -26.17
C TRP A 155 11.82 -1.50 -26.34
N PHE A 156 10.75 -1.77 -25.57
CA PHE A 156 10.00 -3.01 -25.67
C PHE A 156 9.15 -3.01 -26.96
N ALA A 157 8.58 -1.86 -27.31
CA ALA A 157 7.87 -1.62 -28.56
C ALA A 157 8.80 -1.72 -29.79
N ILE A 158 10.05 -1.24 -29.71
CA ILE A 158 11.09 -1.45 -30.74
C ILE A 158 11.26 -2.95 -31.03
N LYS A 159 11.40 -3.80 -29.99
CA LYS A 159 11.48 -5.25 -30.19
C LYS A 159 10.16 -5.82 -30.74
N ALA A 160 9.01 -5.44 -30.21
CA ALA A 160 7.71 -5.99 -30.65
C ALA A 160 7.34 -5.64 -32.11
N SER A 161 7.97 -4.61 -32.68
CA SER A 161 7.85 -4.17 -34.08
C SER A 161 8.86 -4.85 -35.03
N ASP A 162 9.74 -5.71 -34.49
CA ASP A 162 10.90 -6.31 -35.17
C ASP A 162 11.89 -5.31 -35.82
N LEU A 163 11.83 -4.02 -35.43
CA LEU A 163 12.73 -2.97 -35.92
C LEU A 163 14.19 -3.21 -35.50
N VAL A 164 14.43 -3.85 -34.36
CA VAL A 164 15.77 -4.17 -33.82
C VAL A 164 15.80 -5.60 -33.24
N SER A 165 17.00 -6.22 -33.28
CA SER A 165 17.27 -7.55 -32.71
C SER A 165 17.08 -7.63 -31.19
N GLU A 166 16.75 -8.82 -30.66
CA GLU A 166 16.64 -9.02 -29.21
C GLU A 166 17.99 -8.84 -28.48
N SER A 167 19.10 -9.25 -29.11
CA SER A 167 20.44 -9.10 -28.55
C SER A 167 20.86 -7.63 -28.44
N SER A 168 20.61 -6.80 -29.48
CA SER A 168 20.92 -5.37 -29.43
C SER A 168 20.11 -4.65 -28.35
N ILE A 169 18.80 -4.94 -28.22
CA ILE A 169 17.96 -4.35 -27.15
C ILE A 169 18.40 -4.81 -25.76
N LYS A 170 18.72 -6.11 -25.56
CA LYS A 170 19.23 -6.61 -24.28
C LYS A 170 20.57 -5.97 -23.90
N TYR A 171 21.49 -5.85 -24.83
CA TYR A 171 22.80 -5.21 -24.61
C TYR A 171 22.65 -3.73 -24.25
N LEU A 172 21.75 -3.01 -24.92
CA LEU A 172 21.47 -1.60 -24.64
C LEU A 172 20.79 -1.38 -23.28
N LEU A 173 19.85 -2.25 -22.90
CA LEU A 173 19.30 -2.29 -21.53
C LEU A 173 20.39 -2.58 -20.48
N GLN A 174 21.31 -3.51 -20.77
CA GLN A 174 22.46 -3.82 -19.92
C GLN A 174 23.50 -2.69 -19.83
N SER A 175 23.63 -1.85 -20.85
CA SER A 175 24.48 -0.65 -20.79
C SER A 175 23.85 0.46 -19.94
N MET A 176 22.51 0.57 -19.92
CA MET A 176 21.72 1.51 -19.10
C MET A 176 21.59 1.12 -17.62
N ILE A 177 22.65 0.58 -16.99
CA ILE A 177 22.66 0.27 -15.55
C ILE A 177 22.40 1.57 -14.74
N PRO A 178 21.37 1.63 -13.86
CA PRO A 178 21.02 2.88 -13.18
C PRO A 178 22.16 3.52 -12.37
N ASP A 179 23.06 2.74 -11.78
CA ASP A 179 24.26 3.26 -11.08
C ASP A 179 25.21 4.04 -11.99
N LYS A 180 25.24 3.76 -13.31
CA LYS A 180 26.00 4.53 -14.30
C LYS A 180 25.31 5.83 -14.73
N PHE A 181 23.99 5.91 -14.55
CA PHE A 181 23.14 7.05 -14.94
C PHE A 181 22.55 7.80 -13.74
N LYS A 182 23.01 7.49 -12.52
CA LYS A 182 22.63 8.20 -11.31
C LYS A 182 23.22 9.61 -11.34
N ILE A 183 22.38 10.63 -11.26
CA ILE A 183 22.81 12.03 -11.20
C ILE A 183 22.34 12.61 -9.86
N GLU A 184 23.26 12.67 -8.89
CA GLU A 184 22.93 13.10 -7.53
C GLU A 184 22.39 14.53 -7.51
N GLY A 185 21.35 14.77 -6.72
CA GLY A 185 20.69 16.07 -6.65
C GLY A 185 19.75 16.41 -7.81
N ILE A 186 19.50 15.49 -8.75
CA ILE A 186 18.42 15.60 -9.76
C ILE A 186 17.25 14.73 -9.32
N TYR A 187 16.03 15.30 -9.32
CA TYR A 187 14.82 14.67 -8.80
C TYR A 187 13.68 14.74 -9.80
N PHE A 188 12.91 13.64 -9.89
CA PHE A 188 11.62 13.62 -10.57
C PHE A 188 10.50 14.00 -9.61
N ILE A 189 9.55 14.80 -10.10
CA ILE A 189 8.35 15.23 -9.40
C ILE A 189 7.14 14.93 -10.30
N ALA A 190 6.37 13.92 -9.95
CA ALA A 190 5.05 13.72 -10.55
C ALA A 190 4.11 14.80 -9.99
N VAL A 191 3.37 15.48 -10.86
CA VAL A 191 2.46 16.57 -10.48
C VAL A 191 1.07 16.29 -11.06
N ALA A 192 0.05 16.34 -10.20
CA ALA A 192 -1.35 16.14 -10.58
C ALA A 192 -1.93 17.43 -11.19
N SER A 193 -1.41 17.85 -12.35
CA SER A 193 -1.82 19.06 -13.05
C SER A 193 -1.44 18.99 -14.53
N GLY A 194 -2.25 19.60 -15.38
CA GLY A 194 -2.02 19.68 -16.81
C GLY A 194 -1.09 20.83 -17.23
N LYS A 195 -0.96 21.00 -18.55
CA LYS A 195 -0.01 21.94 -19.18
C LYS A 195 -0.29 23.43 -18.88
N GLU A 196 -1.49 23.81 -18.48
CA GLU A 196 -1.92 25.22 -18.30
C GLU A 196 -1.00 26.08 -17.43
N LYS A 197 -0.37 25.48 -16.40
CA LYS A 197 0.54 26.16 -15.48
C LYS A 197 2.02 25.85 -15.73
N LEU A 198 2.29 24.80 -16.53
CA LEU A 198 3.63 24.27 -16.75
C LEU A 198 4.57 25.33 -17.33
N ASP A 199 4.14 26.03 -18.38
CA ASP A 199 4.98 27.00 -19.10
C ASP A 199 5.42 28.15 -18.18
N SER A 200 4.61 28.50 -17.16
CA SER A 200 4.98 29.44 -16.11
C SER A 200 6.05 28.87 -15.18
N TRP A 201 5.92 27.61 -14.75
CA TRP A 201 6.91 26.98 -13.87
C TRP A 201 8.26 26.78 -14.58
N LEU A 202 8.27 26.26 -15.81
CA LEU A 202 9.49 26.05 -16.60
C LEU A 202 10.21 27.37 -16.92
N LYS A 203 9.47 28.46 -17.14
CA LYS A 203 10.05 29.79 -17.41
C LYS A 203 10.62 30.46 -16.16
N ASN A 204 10.00 30.26 -15.01
CA ASN A 204 10.35 30.96 -13.76
C ASN A 204 11.27 30.16 -12.83
N ILE A 205 11.47 28.86 -13.07
CA ILE A 205 12.33 27.98 -12.27
C ILE A 205 13.48 27.45 -13.13
N PRO A 206 14.70 28.01 -12.99
CA PRO A 206 15.90 27.48 -13.66
C PRO A 206 16.16 26.02 -13.29
N ASP A 207 16.70 25.26 -14.25
CA ASP A 207 17.03 23.83 -14.12
C ASP A 207 15.82 22.94 -13.75
N LEU A 208 14.62 23.33 -14.20
CA LEU A 208 13.42 22.50 -14.21
C LEU A 208 13.04 22.15 -15.66
N TYR A 209 12.76 20.88 -15.92
CA TYR A 209 12.38 20.37 -17.24
C TYR A 209 11.14 19.48 -17.14
N LEU A 210 10.35 19.44 -18.21
CA LEU A 210 9.30 18.43 -18.37
C LEU A 210 9.95 17.12 -18.85
N SER A 211 9.88 16.07 -18.03
CA SER A 211 10.35 14.73 -18.39
C SER A 211 9.27 13.95 -19.15
N MET A 212 8.00 14.04 -18.72
CA MET A 212 6.88 13.36 -19.39
C MET A 212 5.57 14.17 -19.32
N ASP A 213 4.85 14.27 -20.43
CA ASP A 213 3.44 14.70 -20.50
C ASP A 213 2.58 13.43 -20.54
N ASN A 214 2.16 12.91 -19.38
CA ASN A 214 1.51 11.60 -19.29
C ASN A 214 0.02 11.68 -19.68
N CYS A 215 -0.74 12.57 -19.04
CA CYS A 215 -2.17 12.77 -19.31
C CYS A 215 -2.63 14.15 -18.79
N PRO A 216 -3.83 14.65 -19.15
CA PRO A 216 -4.33 15.95 -18.67
C PRO A 216 -4.25 16.17 -17.16
N SER A 217 -4.41 15.10 -16.38
CA SER A 217 -4.34 15.10 -14.91
C SER A 217 -2.95 14.77 -14.34
N GLN A 218 -1.92 14.48 -15.15
CA GLN A 218 -0.58 14.14 -14.66
C GLN A 218 0.56 14.50 -15.63
N ILE A 219 1.56 15.22 -15.11
CA ILE A 219 2.87 15.40 -15.73
C ILE A 219 4.00 14.88 -14.83
N LEU A 220 5.14 14.53 -15.43
CA LEU A 220 6.39 14.25 -14.71
C LEU A 220 7.40 15.36 -15.00
N LEU A 221 7.69 16.17 -14.00
CA LEU A 221 8.78 17.14 -14.01
C LEU A 221 10.08 16.50 -13.51
N CYS A 222 11.22 17.05 -13.92
CA CYS A 222 12.54 16.63 -13.46
C CYS A 222 13.45 17.86 -13.35
N GLY A 223 14.18 18.00 -12.25
CA GLY A 223 14.97 19.20 -11.97
C GLY A 223 16.01 19.02 -10.87
N THR A 224 16.90 20.01 -10.73
CA THR A 224 17.85 20.06 -9.61
C THR A 224 17.14 20.17 -8.25
N GLU A 225 17.84 19.88 -7.15
CA GLU A 225 17.34 20.11 -5.78
C GLU A 225 16.73 21.52 -5.59
N LYS A 226 17.38 22.55 -6.14
CA LYS A 226 16.89 23.93 -6.09
C LYS A 226 15.61 24.12 -6.90
N ALA A 227 15.56 23.56 -8.12
CA ALA A 227 14.40 23.60 -8.98
C ALA A 227 13.19 22.86 -8.37
N ARG A 228 13.43 21.66 -7.84
CA ARG A 228 12.50 20.87 -7.03
C ARG A 228 11.93 21.73 -5.92
N ASP A 229 12.76 22.29 -5.04
CA ASP A 229 12.26 22.98 -3.85
C ASP A 229 11.48 24.26 -4.16
N LEU A 230 11.89 25.03 -5.18
CA LEU A 230 11.12 26.17 -5.70
C LEU A 230 9.76 25.73 -6.23
N LEU A 231 9.72 24.66 -7.04
CA LEU A 231 8.47 24.09 -7.57
C LEU A 231 7.56 23.64 -6.43
N LEU A 232 8.08 22.87 -5.46
CA LEU A 232 7.26 22.35 -4.37
C LEU A 232 6.68 23.46 -3.49
N ASP A 233 7.35 24.62 -3.36
CA ASP A 233 6.79 25.79 -2.68
C ASP A 233 5.63 26.43 -3.47
N ILE A 234 5.69 26.44 -4.80
CA ILE A 234 4.56 26.88 -5.64
C ILE A 234 3.40 25.90 -5.53
N LEU A 235 3.65 24.60 -5.74
CA LEU A 235 2.61 23.56 -5.69
C LEU A 235 1.93 23.48 -4.31
N ARG A 236 2.68 23.66 -3.21
CA ARG A 236 2.12 23.79 -1.85
C ARG A 236 1.18 25.00 -1.70
N LYS A 237 1.57 26.18 -2.22
CA LYS A 237 0.76 27.41 -2.15
C LYS A 237 -0.51 27.29 -2.99
N GLU A 238 -0.39 26.69 -4.17
CA GLU A 238 -1.49 26.46 -5.11
C GLU A 238 -2.36 25.23 -4.78
N LYS A 239 -1.99 24.45 -3.76
CA LYS A 239 -2.66 23.21 -3.31
C LYS A 239 -2.73 22.11 -4.37
N ILE A 240 -1.75 22.06 -5.26
CA ILE A 240 -1.62 21.05 -6.32
C ILE A 240 -0.91 19.83 -5.74
N PHE A 241 -1.46 18.63 -5.94
CA PHE A 241 -0.84 17.40 -5.46
C PHE A 241 0.42 17.04 -6.27
N TYR A 242 1.42 16.50 -5.59
CA TYR A 242 2.66 16.06 -6.20
C TYR A 242 3.29 14.91 -5.41
N GLN A 243 4.17 14.16 -6.07
CA GLN A 243 5.04 13.15 -5.46
C GLN A 243 6.45 13.30 -6.01
N VAL A 244 7.45 13.48 -5.13
CA VAL A 244 8.86 13.32 -5.52
C VAL A 244 9.16 11.82 -5.60
N LEU A 245 9.72 11.37 -6.71
CA LEU A 245 10.01 9.94 -6.91
C LEU A 245 11.35 9.55 -6.24
N PRO A 246 11.47 8.33 -5.67
CA PRO A 246 12.61 7.92 -4.85
C PRO A 246 13.82 7.44 -5.67
N PHE A 247 14.11 8.08 -6.81
CA PHE A 247 15.29 7.79 -7.65
C PHE A 247 15.89 9.08 -8.23
N GLU A 248 17.23 9.09 -8.33
CA GLU A 248 18.02 10.26 -8.76
C GLU A 248 18.69 9.97 -10.11
N SER A 249 18.10 10.47 -11.20
CA SER A 249 18.66 10.43 -12.56
C SER A 249 18.06 11.57 -13.39
N GLY A 250 18.36 11.64 -14.68
CA GLY A 250 17.90 12.73 -15.56
C GLY A 250 17.17 12.30 -16.83
N PHE A 251 16.68 11.06 -16.93
CA PHE A 251 16.06 10.54 -18.15
C PHE A 251 14.94 11.43 -18.69
N HIS A 252 14.90 11.56 -20.01
CA HIS A 252 13.99 12.44 -20.76
C HIS A 252 14.22 13.94 -20.47
N THR A 253 15.44 14.32 -20.08
CA THR A 253 15.87 15.71 -19.90
C THR A 253 17.33 15.97 -20.30
N PRO A 254 17.75 17.24 -20.50
CA PRO A 254 19.13 17.57 -20.83
C PRO A 254 20.20 17.12 -19.81
N PHE A 255 19.85 16.76 -18.57
CA PHE A 255 20.84 16.30 -17.57
C PHE A 255 21.60 15.04 -18.01
N ILE A 256 20.96 14.15 -18.77
CA ILE A 256 21.58 12.89 -19.25
C ILE A 256 22.63 13.12 -20.35
N LYS A 257 22.67 14.29 -21.02
CA LYS A 257 23.56 14.55 -22.17
C LYS A 257 25.05 14.26 -21.91
N LYS A 258 25.52 14.40 -20.67
CA LYS A 258 26.92 14.08 -20.28
C LYS A 258 27.20 12.58 -20.13
N HIS A 259 26.17 11.76 -19.91
CA HIS A 259 26.26 10.31 -19.69
C HIS A 259 25.96 9.49 -20.94
N LEU A 260 25.54 10.12 -22.05
CA LEU A 260 25.22 9.43 -23.31
C LEU A 260 26.37 8.57 -23.85
N HIS A 261 27.63 9.00 -23.64
CA HIS A 261 28.83 8.28 -24.10
C HIS A 261 28.94 6.84 -23.56
N ILE A 262 28.23 6.53 -22.48
CA ILE A 262 28.14 5.18 -21.88
C ILE A 262 27.37 4.22 -22.81
N LEU A 263 26.64 4.75 -23.79
CA LEU A 263 25.84 3.99 -24.76
C LEU A 263 26.46 3.93 -26.16
N ASP A 264 27.56 4.63 -26.46
CA ASP A 264 28.08 4.74 -27.84
C ASP A 264 28.35 3.34 -28.45
N GLU A 265 29.07 2.48 -27.73
CA GLU A 265 29.31 1.06 -28.10
C GLU A 265 28.00 0.26 -28.28
N ALA A 266 26.98 0.54 -27.47
CA ALA A 266 25.69 -0.15 -27.52
C ALA A 266 24.77 0.37 -28.63
N LEU A 267 24.92 1.63 -29.05
CA LEU A 267 24.24 2.24 -30.19
C LEU A 267 24.90 1.80 -31.50
N GLU A 268 26.23 1.73 -31.55
CA GLU A 268 27.01 1.32 -32.73
C GLU A 268 26.83 -0.15 -33.11
N ASN A 269 26.43 -1.00 -32.15
CA ASN A 269 26.08 -2.40 -32.38
C ASN A 269 24.57 -2.65 -32.59
N ILE A 270 23.77 -1.62 -32.90
CA ILE A 270 22.35 -1.79 -33.28
C ILE A 270 22.24 -2.16 -34.76
N GLN A 271 21.64 -3.33 -35.00
CA GLN A 271 21.19 -3.72 -36.34
C GLN A 271 19.70 -3.41 -36.48
N ILE A 272 19.38 -2.47 -37.38
CA ILE A 272 18.00 -2.09 -37.72
C ILE A 272 17.50 -2.97 -38.88
N GLN A 273 16.23 -3.32 -38.83
CA GLN A 273 15.54 -4.13 -39.83
C GLN A 273 14.22 -3.46 -40.21
N LYS A 274 13.76 -3.66 -41.45
CA LYS A 274 12.48 -3.14 -41.91
C LYS A 274 11.34 -3.62 -41.01
N SER A 275 10.59 -2.70 -40.43
CA SER A 275 9.50 -3.04 -39.53
C SER A 275 8.25 -3.50 -40.29
N LYS A 276 7.50 -4.42 -39.67
CA LYS A 276 6.20 -4.91 -40.18
C LYS A 276 5.01 -4.22 -39.53
N ILE A 277 5.21 -3.49 -38.44
CA ILE A 277 4.17 -2.85 -37.64
C ILE A 277 4.66 -1.43 -37.33
N PRO A 278 3.99 -0.36 -37.79
CA PRO A 278 4.46 1.00 -37.61
C PRO A 278 4.60 1.33 -36.13
N LEU A 279 5.82 1.72 -35.74
CA LEU A 279 6.18 2.07 -34.38
C LEU A 279 6.24 3.59 -34.24
N TRP A 280 5.55 4.14 -33.25
CA TRP A 280 5.51 5.57 -32.97
C TRP A 280 6.36 5.93 -31.75
N SER A 281 7.12 7.02 -31.87
CA SER A 281 7.86 7.58 -30.74
C SER A 281 7.01 8.58 -29.94
N ALA A 282 7.10 8.50 -28.61
CA ALA A 282 6.50 9.49 -27.73
C ALA A 282 7.29 10.82 -27.68
N THR A 283 8.51 10.88 -28.24
CA THR A 283 9.33 12.10 -28.24
C THR A 283 9.07 12.97 -29.47
N THR A 284 9.21 12.41 -30.68
CA THR A 284 8.95 13.14 -31.94
C THR A 284 7.46 13.24 -32.28
N LEU A 285 6.62 12.34 -31.75
CA LEU A 285 5.26 12.08 -32.22
C LEU A 285 5.19 11.59 -33.68
N ASP A 286 6.24 10.94 -34.17
CA ASP A 286 6.28 10.38 -35.51
C ASP A 286 6.72 8.92 -35.52
N LEU A 287 6.72 8.31 -36.70
CA LEU A 287 7.23 6.96 -36.89
C LEU A 287 8.72 6.88 -36.55
N TYR A 288 9.12 5.75 -35.98
CA TYR A 288 10.53 5.40 -35.83
C TYR A 288 11.19 5.23 -37.22
N PRO A 289 12.38 5.82 -37.45
CA PRO A 289 13.07 5.71 -38.73
C PRO A 289 13.68 4.32 -38.92
N GLU A 290 13.71 3.86 -40.17
CA GLU A 290 14.39 2.62 -40.59
C GLU A 290 15.89 2.86 -40.91
N ASN A 291 16.37 4.10 -40.79
CA ASN A 291 17.77 4.52 -40.98
C ASN A 291 18.53 4.54 -39.63
N PHE A 292 19.75 4.02 -39.62
CA PHE A 292 20.60 3.93 -38.42
C PHE A 292 20.93 5.28 -37.79
N GLU A 293 21.34 6.29 -38.56
CA GLU A 293 21.74 7.59 -38.00
C GLU A 293 20.54 8.34 -37.40
N GLU A 294 19.40 8.35 -38.11
CA GLU A 294 18.14 8.94 -37.62
C GLU A 294 17.62 8.20 -36.38
N PHE A 295 17.80 6.88 -36.30
CA PHE A 295 17.45 6.09 -35.12
C PHE A 295 18.39 6.38 -33.93
N LYS A 296 19.71 6.53 -34.17
CA LYS A 296 20.69 6.92 -33.14
C LYS A 296 20.36 8.31 -32.61
N GLU A 297 20.02 9.26 -33.49
CA GLU A 297 19.55 10.60 -33.11
C GLU A 297 18.24 10.54 -32.31
N LEU A 298 17.22 9.83 -32.79
CA LEU A 298 15.94 9.67 -32.08
C LEU A 298 16.12 9.01 -30.71
N THR A 299 17.01 8.03 -30.60
CA THR A 299 17.32 7.36 -29.34
C THR A 299 17.97 8.32 -28.33
N ILE A 300 18.88 9.17 -28.80
CA ILE A 300 19.50 10.24 -27.99
C ILE A 300 18.46 11.29 -27.58
N LYS A 301 17.53 11.66 -28.46
CA LYS A 301 16.39 12.54 -28.14
C LYS A 301 15.48 11.90 -27.09
N HIS A 302 15.03 10.66 -27.29
CA HIS A 302 14.20 9.93 -26.31
C HIS A 302 14.82 9.92 -24.90
N LEU A 303 16.14 9.78 -24.78
CA LEU A 303 16.83 9.81 -23.49
C LEU A 303 17.02 11.23 -22.89
N THR A 304 16.90 12.30 -23.67
CA THR A 304 17.25 13.68 -23.26
C THR A 304 16.18 14.76 -23.51
N GLU A 305 15.05 14.39 -24.09
CA GLU A 305 13.88 15.22 -24.39
C GLU A 305 12.61 14.56 -23.87
N THR A 306 11.54 15.34 -23.72
CA THR A 306 10.28 14.93 -23.09
C THR A 306 9.58 13.75 -23.76
N VAL A 307 9.05 12.82 -22.97
CA VAL A 307 8.07 11.80 -23.40
C VAL A 307 6.68 12.45 -23.47
N ARG A 308 6.23 12.84 -24.66
CA ARG A 308 4.96 13.57 -24.92
C ARG A 308 3.80 12.59 -25.11
N PHE A 309 3.63 11.67 -24.16
CA PHE A 309 2.69 10.54 -24.28
C PHE A 309 1.23 10.97 -24.52
N ARG A 310 0.77 12.03 -23.84
CA ARG A 310 -0.56 12.62 -24.07
C ARG A 310 -0.75 13.04 -25.53
N GLU A 311 0.18 13.82 -26.08
CA GLU A 311 0.12 14.28 -27.47
C GLU A 311 0.22 13.11 -28.46
N LEU A 312 0.95 12.03 -28.10
CA LEU A 312 0.99 10.80 -28.91
C LEU A 312 -0.37 10.11 -28.96
N ILE A 313 -1.01 9.84 -27.82
CA ILE A 313 -2.33 9.20 -27.78
C ILE A 313 -3.39 10.07 -28.48
N GLU A 314 -3.31 11.39 -28.36
CA GLU A 314 -4.12 12.33 -29.15
C GLU A 314 -3.87 12.14 -30.66
N LYS A 315 -2.61 12.12 -31.13
CA LYS A 315 -2.27 11.89 -32.55
C LYS A 315 -2.76 10.53 -33.04
N LEU A 316 -2.50 9.45 -32.30
CA LEU A 316 -2.93 8.09 -32.66
C LEU A 316 -4.47 8.01 -32.75
N TYR A 317 -5.19 8.62 -31.82
CA TYR A 317 -6.65 8.60 -31.81
C TYR A 317 -7.26 9.42 -32.97
N TYR A 318 -6.78 10.64 -33.22
CA TYR A 318 -7.39 11.55 -34.20
C TYR A 318 -6.89 11.35 -35.63
N GLN A 319 -5.59 11.10 -35.83
CA GLN A 319 -4.98 11.01 -37.16
C GLN A 319 -4.88 9.56 -37.62
N GLU A 320 -4.35 8.67 -36.78
CA GLU A 320 -4.17 7.25 -37.15
C GLU A 320 -5.41 6.37 -36.98
N LYS A 321 -6.52 6.92 -36.49
CA LYS A 321 -7.77 6.20 -36.20
C LYS A 321 -7.60 5.05 -35.19
N ALA A 322 -6.63 5.11 -34.27
CA ALA A 322 -6.57 4.18 -33.14
C ALA A 322 -7.85 4.32 -32.29
N LYS A 323 -8.51 3.19 -32.02
CA LYS A 323 -9.73 3.11 -31.19
C LYS A 323 -9.66 2.03 -30.12
N VAL A 324 -8.78 1.04 -30.25
CA VAL A 324 -8.55 0.03 -29.20
C VAL A 324 -7.09 0.07 -28.77
N PHE A 325 -6.83 0.34 -27.51
CA PHE A 325 -5.51 0.47 -26.91
C PHE A 325 -5.25 -0.69 -25.95
N ILE A 326 -4.22 -1.50 -26.21
CA ILE A 326 -3.92 -2.70 -25.42
C ILE A 326 -2.54 -2.52 -24.77
N GLN A 327 -2.52 -2.39 -23.44
CA GLN A 327 -1.28 -2.28 -22.68
C GLN A 327 -0.60 -3.65 -22.54
N ILE A 328 0.63 -3.77 -23.05
CA ILE A 328 1.41 -5.02 -23.14
C ILE A 328 2.33 -5.20 -21.94
N GLY A 329 1.75 -5.69 -20.85
CA GLY A 329 2.43 -5.87 -19.56
C GLY A 329 1.59 -5.37 -18.40
N ILE A 330 2.25 -4.87 -17.37
CA ILE A 330 1.66 -4.25 -16.17
C ILE A 330 2.15 -2.80 -16.06
N GLY A 331 1.33 -1.90 -15.52
CA GLY A 331 1.59 -0.46 -15.47
C GLY A 331 0.31 0.35 -15.65
N ASN A 332 0.46 1.68 -15.75
CA ASN A 332 -0.64 2.66 -15.64
C ASN A 332 -1.07 3.33 -16.97
N ILE A 333 -0.56 2.89 -18.13
CA ILE A 333 -0.89 3.47 -19.44
C ILE A 333 -2.40 3.49 -19.68
N VAL A 334 -3.13 2.43 -19.29
CA VAL A 334 -4.60 2.38 -19.47
C VAL A 334 -5.27 3.58 -18.77
N GLY A 335 -4.89 3.88 -17.54
CA GLY A 335 -5.41 5.03 -16.80
C GLY A 335 -5.01 6.39 -17.41
N PHE A 336 -3.83 6.48 -18.04
CA PHE A 336 -3.46 7.67 -18.81
C PHE A 336 -4.34 7.82 -20.06
N VAL A 337 -4.51 6.75 -20.86
CA VAL A 337 -5.40 6.75 -22.03
C VAL A 337 -6.83 7.12 -21.65
N ASP A 338 -7.33 6.58 -20.53
CA ASP A 338 -8.68 6.87 -20.03
C ASP A 338 -8.88 8.36 -19.65
N ASP A 339 -7.86 9.01 -19.10
CA ASP A 339 -7.86 10.44 -18.76
C ASP A 339 -7.70 11.34 -19.99
N ILE A 340 -6.84 10.95 -20.95
CA ILE A 340 -6.63 11.65 -22.23
C ILE A 340 -7.92 11.62 -23.09
N LEU A 341 -8.61 10.47 -23.11
CA LEU A 341 -9.74 10.21 -24.00
C LEU A 341 -11.11 10.21 -23.28
N LYS A 342 -11.19 10.75 -22.05
CA LYS A 342 -12.33 10.73 -21.10
C LYS A 342 -13.74 11.04 -21.65
N THR A 343 -13.88 11.56 -22.86
CA THR A 343 -15.14 11.92 -23.55
C THR A 343 -15.28 11.35 -24.97
N LYS A 344 -14.43 10.39 -25.37
CA LYS A 344 -14.32 9.86 -26.75
C LYS A 344 -14.83 8.43 -26.85
N ASN A 345 -15.13 7.94 -28.06
CA ASN A 345 -15.41 6.51 -28.28
C ASN A 345 -14.11 5.76 -28.60
N TYR A 346 -13.63 5.01 -27.62
CA TYR A 346 -12.46 4.14 -27.67
C TYR A 346 -12.65 2.98 -26.69
N SER A 347 -11.65 2.11 -26.62
CA SER A 347 -11.49 1.10 -25.57
C SER A 347 -10.04 0.97 -25.17
N ALA A 348 -9.79 0.78 -23.87
CA ALA A 348 -8.46 0.49 -23.35
C ALA A 348 -8.49 -0.73 -22.41
N ILE A 349 -7.44 -1.56 -22.43
CA ILE A 349 -7.30 -2.72 -21.52
C ILE A 349 -5.84 -3.10 -21.30
N SER A 350 -5.52 -3.63 -20.10
CA SER A 350 -4.22 -4.22 -19.80
C SER A 350 -4.23 -5.74 -19.99
N THR A 351 -3.15 -6.30 -20.53
CA THR A 351 -2.95 -7.75 -20.62
C THR A 351 -2.68 -8.41 -19.27
N CYS A 352 -2.11 -7.68 -18.29
CA CYS A 352 -1.82 -8.17 -16.94
C CYS A 352 -2.41 -7.22 -15.90
N ILE A 353 -3.05 -7.76 -14.85
CA ILE A 353 -3.62 -6.97 -13.75
C ILE A 353 -3.38 -7.64 -12.40
N SER A 354 -3.50 -6.84 -11.34
CA SER A 354 -3.53 -7.30 -9.94
C SER A 354 -4.62 -8.37 -9.71
N GLY A 355 -4.27 -9.49 -9.06
CA GLY A 355 -5.25 -10.48 -8.58
C GLY A 355 -5.88 -11.41 -9.63
N ARG A 356 -5.43 -11.39 -10.89
CA ARG A 356 -5.88 -12.30 -11.96
C ARG A 356 -4.67 -12.84 -12.73
N SER A 357 -4.70 -14.10 -13.14
CA SER A 357 -3.65 -14.65 -14.02
C SER A 357 -3.68 -14.00 -15.40
N THR A 358 -2.53 -13.85 -16.04
CA THR A 358 -2.45 -13.23 -17.38
C THR A 358 -3.22 -14.06 -18.40
N LEU A 359 -3.25 -15.41 -18.27
CA LEU A 359 -4.06 -16.27 -19.14
C LEU A 359 -5.56 -15.93 -19.06
N GLU A 360 -6.10 -15.71 -17.85
CA GLU A 360 -7.51 -15.29 -17.68
C GLU A 360 -7.75 -13.84 -18.13
N GLN A 361 -6.74 -12.98 -18.03
CA GLN A 361 -6.83 -11.61 -18.51
C GLN A 361 -6.75 -11.51 -20.05
N LEU A 362 -5.96 -12.35 -20.73
CA LEU A 362 -5.95 -12.45 -22.20
C LEU A 362 -7.33 -12.87 -22.75
N LYS A 363 -8.10 -13.68 -22.02
CA LYS A 363 -9.50 -13.97 -22.38
C LYS A 363 -10.38 -12.70 -22.35
N ARG A 364 -10.14 -11.78 -21.42
CA ARG A 364 -10.84 -10.48 -21.37
C ARG A 364 -10.36 -9.51 -22.47
N VAL A 365 -9.09 -9.59 -22.88
CA VAL A 365 -8.60 -8.87 -24.08
C VAL A 365 -9.31 -9.36 -25.35
N LEU A 366 -9.45 -10.68 -25.53
CA LEU A 366 -10.26 -11.25 -26.60
C LEU A 366 -11.75 -10.86 -26.51
N ALA A 367 -12.33 -10.83 -25.31
CA ALA A 367 -13.71 -10.41 -25.13
C ALA A 367 -13.95 -8.95 -25.52
N LEU A 368 -13.02 -8.05 -25.17
CA LEU A 368 -13.03 -6.67 -25.65
C LEU A 368 -12.94 -6.60 -27.17
N LEU A 369 -11.96 -7.29 -27.77
CA LEU A 369 -11.75 -7.29 -29.22
C LEU A 369 -12.98 -7.79 -29.98
N TYR A 370 -13.66 -8.82 -29.46
CA TYR A 370 -14.93 -9.29 -30.01
C TYR A 370 -16.01 -8.21 -29.92
N ILE A 371 -16.28 -7.61 -28.76
CA ILE A 371 -17.36 -6.61 -28.70
C ILE A 371 -17.07 -5.37 -29.55
N GLU A 372 -15.79 -5.05 -29.78
CA GLU A 372 -15.38 -3.94 -30.64
C GLU A 372 -15.31 -4.26 -32.13
N GLY A 373 -15.64 -5.47 -32.56
CA GLY A 373 -15.83 -5.80 -33.98
C GLY A 373 -14.87 -6.83 -34.57
N LYS A 374 -13.75 -7.14 -33.90
CA LYS A 374 -12.79 -8.15 -34.37
C LYS A 374 -13.41 -9.54 -34.38
N GLU A 375 -12.94 -10.41 -35.26
CA GLU A 375 -13.17 -11.85 -35.14
C GLU A 375 -12.14 -12.46 -34.19
N ILE A 376 -12.52 -13.48 -33.43
CA ILE A 376 -11.67 -14.10 -32.41
C ILE A 376 -11.75 -15.62 -32.45
N ASN A 377 -10.69 -16.30 -31.98
CA ASN A 377 -10.75 -17.74 -31.77
C ASN A 377 -11.49 -18.09 -30.47
N PHE A 378 -12.77 -18.43 -30.60
CA PHE A 378 -13.66 -18.83 -29.52
C PHE A 378 -13.17 -20.04 -28.69
N SER A 379 -12.34 -20.92 -29.24
CA SER A 379 -11.84 -22.09 -28.49
C SER A 379 -10.96 -21.70 -27.29
N PHE A 380 -10.26 -20.56 -27.36
CA PHE A 380 -9.48 -20.03 -26.24
C PHE A 380 -10.37 -19.46 -25.11
N LEU A 381 -11.61 -19.06 -25.43
CA LEU A 381 -12.63 -18.73 -24.43
C LEU A 381 -13.31 -19.99 -23.85
N GLY A 382 -12.95 -21.20 -24.31
CA GLY A 382 -13.59 -22.45 -23.94
C GLY A 382 -14.90 -22.73 -24.67
N ILE A 383 -15.19 -21.98 -25.74
CA ILE A 383 -16.38 -22.12 -26.58
C ILE A 383 -16.01 -22.99 -27.80
N ASN A 384 -16.52 -24.23 -27.84
CA ASN A 384 -16.22 -25.17 -28.92
C ASN A 384 -17.34 -25.19 -29.97
N ASN A 385 -17.02 -24.83 -31.22
CA ASN A 385 -17.91 -24.99 -32.36
C ASN A 385 -18.20 -26.48 -32.63
N LYS A 386 -19.41 -26.96 -32.30
CA LYS A 386 -19.94 -28.23 -32.83
C LYS A 386 -20.38 -28.07 -34.30
N THR A 387 -19.42 -27.83 -35.20
CA THR A 387 -19.63 -28.02 -36.65
C THR A 387 -19.28 -29.46 -37.01
N SER A 388 -20.30 -30.28 -37.25
CA SER A 388 -20.14 -31.72 -37.48
C SER A 388 -19.77 -32.05 -38.92
N THR A 389 -18.59 -32.62 -39.14
CA THR A 389 -18.29 -33.53 -40.26
C THR A 389 -17.26 -34.57 -39.80
N ASP A 390 -17.71 -35.82 -39.63
CA ASP A 390 -16.81 -36.95 -39.39
C ASP A 390 -16.13 -37.36 -40.72
N THR A 391 -14.85 -37.07 -40.87
CA THR A 391 -13.98 -37.74 -41.85
C THR A 391 -12.77 -38.31 -41.12
N LYS A 392 -12.76 -39.63 -40.93
CA LYS A 392 -11.71 -40.35 -40.21
C LYS A 392 -10.51 -40.60 -41.10
N ASP A 393 -9.35 -40.03 -40.75
CA ASP A 393 -8.04 -40.52 -41.19
C ASP A 393 -7.25 -41.06 -39.97
N PRO A 394 -6.61 -42.24 -40.08
CA PRO A 394 -6.01 -42.92 -38.94
C PRO A 394 -4.59 -42.41 -38.62
N VAL A 395 -4.46 -41.61 -37.55
CA VAL A 395 -3.15 -41.19 -37.02
C VAL A 395 -2.37 -42.40 -36.50
N THR A 396 -1.21 -42.69 -37.11
CA THR A 396 -0.37 -43.84 -36.76
C THR A 396 0.46 -43.55 -35.49
N ILE A 397 0.11 -44.18 -34.37
CA ILE A 397 0.79 -43.97 -33.08
C ILE A 397 2.14 -44.71 -33.04
N LYS A 398 3.25 -43.99 -33.25
CA LYS A 398 4.58 -44.48 -32.87
C LYS A 398 4.82 -44.30 -31.37
N ARG A 399 4.58 -45.37 -30.59
CA ARG A 399 5.03 -45.47 -29.19
C ARG A 399 6.56 -45.63 -29.14
N SER A 400 7.26 -44.72 -28.48
CA SER A 400 8.62 -44.95 -27.94
C SER A 400 8.55 -44.95 -26.41
N SER A 401 8.33 -46.13 -25.82
CA SER A 401 8.13 -46.29 -24.38
C SER A 401 9.46 -46.32 -23.60
N LYS A 402 9.58 -45.48 -22.58
CA LYS A 402 10.31 -45.80 -21.35
C LYS A 402 9.47 -45.42 -20.14
N SER A 403 9.02 -46.43 -19.41
CA SER A 403 8.38 -46.27 -18.11
C SER A 403 9.46 -45.99 -17.05
N ILE A 404 9.14 -45.14 -16.07
CA ILE A 404 9.86 -45.07 -14.79
C ILE A 404 8.81 -45.26 -13.71
N THR A 405 9.07 -46.21 -12.80
CA THR A 405 8.20 -46.55 -11.67
C THR A 405 8.33 -45.55 -10.55
N ALA A 406 7.24 -45.23 -9.88
CA ALA A 406 7.24 -44.40 -8.68
C ALA A 406 7.26 -45.28 -7.43
N GLU A 407 8.17 -45.01 -6.49
CA GLU A 407 8.02 -45.46 -5.11
C GLU A 407 8.70 -44.49 -4.13
N ASN A 408 8.02 -44.22 -3.02
CA ASN A 408 8.49 -43.56 -1.78
C ASN A 408 9.10 -42.15 -1.86
N THR A 409 8.23 -41.17 -1.54
CA THR A 409 8.37 -40.18 -0.43
C THR A 409 9.76 -40.00 0.20
N LYS A 410 10.17 -38.77 0.58
CA LYS A 410 9.39 -37.81 1.38
C LYS A 410 10.07 -36.43 1.42
N GLU A 411 9.31 -35.39 1.81
CA GLU A 411 9.77 -34.01 2.09
C GLU A 411 10.32 -33.23 0.87
N ASN A 412 10.17 -31.90 0.76
CA ASN A 412 9.64 -30.90 1.72
C ASN A 412 8.68 -29.90 1.05
N LEU A 413 7.83 -29.22 1.84
CA LEU A 413 6.92 -28.17 1.34
C LEU A 413 7.52 -26.77 1.54
N SER A 414 7.53 -25.94 0.48
CA SER A 414 7.50 -24.47 0.53
C SER A 414 7.03 -23.97 -0.86
N GLN A 415 5.81 -23.42 -1.00
CA GLN A 415 5.53 -21.97 -0.95
C GLN A 415 6.16 -21.19 -2.13
N LEU A 416 5.44 -20.62 -3.13
CA LEU A 416 4.03 -20.21 -3.26
C LEU A 416 3.55 -19.27 -2.13
N TYR A 417 3.08 -18.04 -2.32
CA TYR A 417 2.56 -17.27 -3.46
C TYR A 417 3.13 -15.81 -3.40
N ALA A 418 3.04 -14.90 -4.39
CA ALA A 418 1.87 -14.10 -4.83
C ALA A 418 1.05 -13.44 -3.67
N ILE A 419 0.45 -12.24 -3.76
CA ILE A 419 0.27 -11.29 -4.88
C ILE A 419 -0.14 -9.87 -4.36
N ASN A 420 -0.05 -8.83 -5.23
CA ASN A 420 -0.93 -7.63 -5.41
C ASN A 420 -2.18 -7.38 -4.48
N ASN A 421 -2.76 -6.16 -4.22
CA ASN A 421 -2.35 -4.73 -4.39
C ASN A 421 -3.45 -3.64 -4.00
N LEU A 422 -3.06 -2.34 -3.92
CA LEU A 422 -3.74 -1.07 -4.36
C LEU A 422 -5.03 -0.40 -3.74
N SER A 423 -4.90 0.89 -3.33
CA SER A 423 -5.73 2.09 -3.73
C SER A 423 -7.19 2.39 -3.28
N VAL A 424 -7.53 3.71 -3.21
CA VAL A 424 -8.82 4.35 -2.82
C VAL A 424 -8.88 5.83 -3.39
N ASN A 425 -9.96 6.40 -4.00
CA ASN A 425 -9.96 7.70 -4.80
C ASN A 425 -11.16 8.75 -4.50
N ILE A 426 -11.20 10.15 -4.06
CA ILE A 426 -12.26 11.32 -3.70
C ILE A 426 -12.64 12.41 -4.80
N GLU A 427 -13.91 12.83 -5.18
CA GLU A 427 -15.35 12.32 -5.22
C GLU A 427 -16.10 12.89 -6.48
N ASP A 428 -17.15 12.41 -7.19
CA ASP A 428 -17.94 11.17 -7.55
C ASP A 428 -17.78 9.86 -6.76
N PRO A 429 -18.74 8.91 -6.65
CA PRO A 429 -18.61 7.58 -5.99
C PRO A 429 -17.38 6.66 -6.26
N VAL A 430 -16.71 6.70 -7.42
CA VAL A 430 -15.36 6.10 -7.66
C VAL A 430 -14.30 7.16 -7.68
N GLU A 431 -14.70 8.37 -8.05
CA GLU A 431 -13.86 9.46 -7.70
C GLU A 431 -13.73 9.58 -6.17
N ARG A 432 -14.46 8.93 -5.17
CA ARG A 432 -14.78 9.08 -3.64
C ARG A 432 -13.87 8.88 -2.32
N ALA A 433 -12.67 8.27 -2.22
CA ALA A 433 -11.57 8.44 -1.21
C ALA A 433 -10.25 9.28 -1.54
N TRP A 434 -9.26 8.97 -2.43
CA TRP A 434 -8.16 9.79 -3.12
C TRP A 434 -7.61 10.98 -2.39
N ASN A 435 -8.36 12.04 -2.25
CA ASN A 435 -7.89 13.23 -1.60
C ASN A 435 -7.97 13.05 -0.06
N GLU A 436 -8.53 11.94 0.45
CA GLU A 436 -8.11 11.17 1.64
C GLU A 436 -6.84 10.35 1.36
N ASN A 437 -6.82 9.43 0.38
CA ASN A 437 -5.68 8.51 0.15
C ASN A 437 -4.31 9.21 0.02
N ILE A 438 -4.24 10.25 -0.78
CA ILE A 438 -3.14 11.17 -1.02
C ILE A 438 -2.89 12.01 0.23
N LYS A 439 -3.90 12.43 1.02
CA LYS A 439 -3.66 13.01 2.36
C LYS A 439 -3.05 11.98 3.33
N GLU A 440 -3.46 10.72 3.29
CA GLU A 440 -2.93 9.61 4.10
C GLU A 440 -1.48 9.29 3.68
N MET A 441 -1.19 9.22 2.37
CA MET A 441 0.18 9.11 1.84
C MET A 441 1.03 10.35 2.15
N MET A 442 0.49 11.56 2.05
CA MET A 442 1.17 12.81 2.43
C MET A 442 1.51 12.83 3.92
N LEU A 443 0.70 12.25 4.81
CA LEU A 443 1.01 12.16 6.24
C LEU A 443 2.15 11.18 6.55
N ILE A 444 2.31 10.13 5.73
CA ILE A 444 3.43 9.18 5.82
C ILE A 444 4.70 9.82 5.22
N GLN A 445 4.58 10.54 4.09
CA GLN A 445 5.72 11.19 3.42
C GLN A 445 6.19 12.49 4.10
N ASP A 446 5.32 13.33 4.67
CA ASP A 446 5.73 14.57 5.38
C ASP A 446 6.57 14.26 6.63
N GLN A 447 6.29 13.13 7.31
CA GLN A 447 7.15 12.63 8.38
C GLN A 447 8.56 12.32 7.85
N ILE A 448 8.69 11.53 6.78
CA ILE A 448 9.98 11.17 6.19
C ILE A 448 10.73 12.41 5.65
N VAL A 449 10.03 13.32 4.95
CA VAL A 449 10.64 14.45 4.23
C VAL A 449 11.08 15.58 5.15
N ARG A 450 10.36 15.86 6.26
CA ARG A 450 10.78 16.86 7.28
C ARG A 450 12.15 16.58 7.86
N LEU A 451 12.58 15.33 7.84
CA LEU A 451 13.71 14.85 8.63
C LEU A 451 15.04 14.82 7.86
N PHE A 452 15.01 14.88 6.53
CA PHE A 452 16.22 14.94 5.69
C PHE A 452 16.76 16.37 5.45
N LYS A 453 15.95 17.43 5.62
CA LYS A 453 16.31 18.79 5.17
C LYS A 453 17.35 19.56 6.01
N GLU A 454 17.90 18.97 7.07
CA GLU A 454 18.84 19.66 7.98
C GLU A 454 20.25 19.01 8.05
N ARG A 455 21.01 18.92 6.94
CA ARG A 455 22.50 18.96 7.00
C ARG A 455 23.23 19.05 5.63
N LYS A 456 23.92 20.19 5.47
CA LYS A 456 25.28 20.36 4.89
C LYS A 456 25.50 20.12 3.38
N THR A 457 25.66 21.24 2.69
CA THR A 457 26.46 21.40 1.46
C THR A 457 27.94 21.00 1.63
N ASN A 458 28.56 20.60 0.52
CA ASN A 458 29.99 20.66 0.16
C ASN A 458 31.04 19.94 1.04
N ILE A 459 31.76 18.97 0.43
CA ILE A 459 33.16 19.14 -0.06
C ILE A 459 33.55 17.91 -0.91
N VAL A 460 34.42 18.10 -1.92
CA VAL A 460 34.81 17.10 -2.94
C VAL A 460 36.29 16.70 -2.79
N ILE A 461 36.60 15.40 -2.75
CA ILE A 461 37.95 14.83 -3.02
C ILE A 461 37.81 13.51 -3.84
N LYS A 462 38.81 13.20 -4.67
CA LYS A 462 38.86 12.07 -5.62
C LYS A 462 39.18 10.71 -4.98
N LYS A 463 38.81 9.62 -5.68
CA LYS A 463 39.26 8.24 -5.41
C LYS A 463 40.67 7.97 -5.96
N THR A 464 41.45 7.17 -5.24
CA THR A 464 42.45 6.21 -5.77
C THR A 464 42.68 5.11 -4.73
N TYR A 465 42.74 3.84 -5.16
CA TYR A 465 43.13 2.69 -4.34
C TYR A 465 44.47 2.14 -4.83
N PRO A 466 45.28 1.57 -3.92
CA PRO A 466 45.69 0.18 -4.12
C PRO A 466 45.50 -0.69 -2.86
N SER A 467 45.91 -1.96 -2.93
CA SER A 467 45.45 -3.06 -2.08
C SER A 467 46.36 -3.44 -0.89
N ILE A 468 45.70 -3.83 0.20
CA ILE A 468 46.01 -4.95 1.12
C ILE A 468 47.51 -5.26 1.41
N THR A 469 47.91 -5.04 2.67
CA THR A 469 48.58 -6.09 3.45
C THR A 469 48.47 -5.80 4.94
N GLU A 470 48.32 -6.85 5.76
CA GLU A 470 48.27 -6.73 7.23
C GLU A 470 49.68 -6.60 7.82
N LYS A 471 49.81 -5.78 8.87
CA LYS A 471 50.79 -5.98 9.95
C LYS A 471 50.47 -5.11 11.15
N GLU A 472 50.47 -5.72 12.33
CA GLU A 472 50.39 -5.02 13.60
C GLU A 472 51.64 -4.17 13.83
N SER A 473 51.48 -2.94 14.33
CA SER A 473 52.59 -2.19 14.93
C SER A 473 52.08 -1.20 15.96
N ILE A 474 52.66 -1.28 17.17
CA ILE A 474 52.34 -0.38 18.29
C ILE A 474 53.16 0.91 18.10
N VAL A 475 52.49 2.03 17.85
CA VAL A 475 53.14 3.35 17.67
C VAL A 475 52.44 4.42 18.50
N ASN A 476 53.24 5.24 19.20
CA ASN A 476 52.76 6.30 20.08
C ASN A 476 51.91 7.35 19.33
N LYS A 477 50.71 7.65 19.88
CA LYS A 477 49.76 8.62 19.30
C LYS A 477 50.32 10.06 19.27
N LYS A 478 50.88 10.49 18.13
CA LYS A 478 50.89 11.92 17.77
C LYS A 478 49.49 12.36 17.32
N SER A 479 49.14 13.60 17.61
CA SER A 479 47.83 14.20 17.32
C SER A 479 47.68 14.53 15.83
N TYR A 480 47.30 13.54 15.02
CA TYR A 480 46.86 13.78 13.64
C TYR A 480 45.45 14.39 13.62
N ASP A 481 45.22 15.34 12.72
CA ASP A 481 43.85 15.75 12.38
C ASP A 481 43.11 14.55 11.76
N ARG A 482 41.86 14.37 12.18
CA ARG A 482 40.96 13.31 11.72
C ARG A 482 39.82 13.84 10.85
N THR A 483 39.73 15.15 10.66
CA THR A 483 38.62 15.81 9.98
C THR A 483 38.44 15.27 8.56
N GLY A 484 37.24 14.76 8.26
CA GLY A 484 36.90 14.11 6.99
C GLY A 484 37.01 12.58 7.00
N ASN A 485 37.74 11.98 7.95
CA ASN A 485 37.90 10.52 8.00
C ASN A 485 36.55 9.82 8.23
N THR A 486 36.27 8.81 7.43
CA THR A 486 35.05 7.99 7.47
C THR A 486 35.31 6.62 8.09
N PHE A 487 34.34 6.08 8.82
CA PHE A 487 34.33 4.69 9.26
C PHE A 487 32.93 4.08 9.11
N THR A 488 32.82 2.77 9.20
CA THR A 488 31.54 2.05 9.19
C THR A 488 31.60 0.92 10.20
N GLU A 489 30.56 0.79 11.00
CA GLU A 489 30.40 -0.28 11.99
C GLU A 489 29.12 -1.06 11.69
N ASN A 490 29.18 -2.39 11.69
CA ASN A 490 28.00 -3.23 11.50
C ASN A 490 27.13 -3.15 12.77
N LEU A 491 25.82 -3.01 12.60
CA LEU A 491 24.83 -3.00 13.66
C LEU A 491 23.84 -4.13 13.41
N TYR A 492 24.03 -5.23 14.15
CA TYR A 492 23.07 -6.33 14.24
C TYR A 492 22.32 -6.19 15.56
N VAL A 493 21.00 -6.32 15.53
CA VAL A 493 20.14 -6.34 16.72
C VAL A 493 19.03 -7.37 16.49
N SER A 494 19.04 -8.47 17.26
CA SER A 494 17.95 -9.45 17.29
C SER A 494 17.37 -9.58 18.71
N LEU A 495 16.20 -10.22 18.83
CA LEU A 495 15.62 -10.58 20.13
C LEU A 495 16.38 -11.73 20.82
N GLU A 496 17.33 -12.37 20.16
CA GLU A 496 18.18 -13.42 20.74
C GLU A 496 19.34 -12.78 21.52
N GLU A 497 19.96 -11.75 20.94
CA GLU A 497 21.00 -10.95 21.60
C GLU A 497 20.40 -9.95 22.60
N TYR A 498 19.21 -9.42 22.31
CA TYR A 498 18.55 -8.37 23.08
C TYR A 498 17.08 -8.72 23.43
N PRO A 499 16.83 -9.80 24.20
CA PRO A 499 15.48 -10.30 24.49
C PRO A 499 14.60 -9.29 25.23
N TYR A 500 15.19 -8.37 26.00
CA TYR A 500 14.48 -7.29 26.68
C TYR A 500 13.75 -6.32 25.73
N LEU A 501 14.07 -6.31 24.42
CA LEU A 501 13.37 -5.47 23.44
C LEU A 501 11.89 -5.86 23.26
N ILE A 502 11.48 -7.07 23.70
CA ILE A 502 10.07 -7.45 23.75
C ILE A 502 9.25 -6.53 24.66
N ASP A 503 9.87 -5.96 25.69
CA ASP A 503 9.25 -4.99 26.62
C ASP A 503 9.14 -3.57 26.04
N HIS A 504 9.71 -3.29 24.85
CA HIS A 504 9.48 -2.06 24.09
C HIS A 504 8.68 -2.39 22.81
N SER A 505 7.45 -2.87 23.04
CA SER A 505 6.46 -3.21 22.03
C SER A 505 5.22 -2.33 22.19
N LEU A 506 4.78 -1.68 21.10
CA LEU A 506 3.63 -0.77 21.13
C LEU A 506 2.27 -1.47 21.29
N PHE A 507 2.21 -2.78 21.02
CA PHE A 507 0.97 -3.56 21.00
C PHE A 507 1.09 -4.73 21.97
N LYS A 508 0.17 -4.77 22.94
CA LYS A 508 0.11 -5.84 23.94
C LYS A 508 -0.66 -7.04 23.38
N GLN A 509 0.00 -8.20 23.32
CA GLN A 509 -0.56 -9.47 22.85
C GLN A 509 -0.63 -10.49 24.02
N PRO A 510 -1.25 -11.68 23.83
CA PRO A 510 -1.31 -12.71 24.86
C PRO A 510 0.08 -13.11 25.40
N GLU A 511 0.14 -13.49 26.68
CA GLU A 511 1.34 -14.08 27.26
C GLU A 511 1.68 -15.37 26.51
N ASN A 512 2.92 -15.46 26.00
CA ASN A 512 3.41 -16.53 25.11
C ASN A 512 2.88 -16.49 23.65
N TRP A 513 2.34 -15.37 23.15
CA TRP A 513 2.07 -15.21 21.71
C TRP A 513 3.37 -15.34 20.90
N LYS A 514 3.41 -16.29 19.97
CA LYS A 514 4.66 -16.70 19.28
C LYS A 514 5.01 -15.86 18.05
N ILE A 515 4.06 -15.08 17.52
CA ILE A 515 4.19 -14.39 16.25
C ILE A 515 4.75 -12.98 16.51
N LEU A 516 6.05 -12.81 16.27
CA LEU A 516 6.78 -11.56 16.57
C LEU A 516 6.32 -10.35 15.73
N SER A 517 5.81 -10.60 14.52
CA SER A 517 5.23 -9.57 13.64
C SER A 517 3.92 -8.97 14.19
N ASP A 518 3.23 -9.69 15.07
CA ASP A 518 2.02 -9.22 15.75
C ASP A 518 2.32 -8.40 17.02
N ILE A 519 3.41 -8.74 17.71
CA ILE A 519 3.90 -7.96 18.86
C ILE A 519 4.58 -6.67 18.38
N ASN A 520 5.30 -6.75 17.25
CA ASN A 520 6.02 -5.64 16.63
C ASN A 520 6.94 -4.88 17.63
N PRO A 521 7.93 -5.57 18.23
CA PRO A 521 8.95 -4.92 19.05
C PRO A 521 9.82 -3.97 18.21
N VAL A 522 10.31 -2.89 18.82
CA VAL A 522 11.11 -1.85 18.16
C VAL A 522 12.31 -1.49 19.02
N ILE A 523 13.48 -1.23 18.41
CA ILE A 523 14.61 -0.60 19.10
C ILE A 523 14.18 0.80 19.59
N PRO A 524 14.25 1.12 20.89
CA PRO A 524 14.02 2.46 21.38
C PRO A 524 14.97 3.47 20.71
N MET A 525 14.51 4.71 20.48
CA MET A 525 15.39 5.84 20.14
C MET A 525 16.58 5.90 21.12
N THR A 526 16.28 5.70 22.40
CA THR A 526 17.15 5.84 23.56
C THR A 526 18.25 4.78 23.63
N MET A 527 17.95 3.52 23.25
CA MET A 527 18.97 2.50 22.99
C MET A 527 19.85 2.86 21.80
N THR A 528 19.24 3.44 20.75
CA THR A 528 19.98 3.89 19.56
C THR A 528 20.93 5.04 19.89
N LEU A 529 20.57 5.93 20.83
CA LEU A 529 21.48 6.97 21.33
C LEU A 529 22.73 6.37 21.99
N GLU A 530 22.55 5.35 22.84
CA GLU A 530 23.67 4.63 23.47
C GLU A 530 24.57 3.96 22.42
N LEU A 531 23.98 3.28 21.43
CA LEU A 531 24.74 2.64 20.33
C LEU A 531 25.56 3.63 19.49
N LEU A 532 25.02 4.83 19.19
CA LEU A 532 25.79 5.88 18.50
C LEU A 532 26.92 6.46 19.36
N MET A 533 26.72 6.56 20.68
CA MET A 533 27.75 7.01 21.62
C MET A 533 28.86 5.97 21.80
N GLU A 534 28.52 4.68 21.85
CA GLU A 534 29.47 3.57 21.88
C GLU A 534 30.29 3.48 20.58
N ALA A 535 29.64 3.51 19.42
CA ALA A 535 30.31 3.49 18.11
C ALA A 535 31.27 4.66 17.93
N ALA A 536 30.92 5.84 18.46
CA ALA A 536 31.81 7.00 18.53
C ALA A 536 32.99 6.78 19.49
N GLN A 537 32.74 6.27 20.70
CA GLN A 537 33.77 6.04 21.72
C GLN A 537 34.79 4.98 21.29
N LYS A 538 34.37 3.93 20.55
CA LYS A 538 35.25 2.92 19.94
C LYS A 538 36.33 3.55 19.04
N GLN A 539 36.07 4.71 18.42
CA GLN A 539 37.05 5.40 17.56
C GLN A 539 38.16 6.13 18.34
N ASN A 540 37.98 6.38 19.64
CA ASN A 540 39.05 6.85 20.53
C ASN A 540 38.76 6.48 22.00
N PRO A 541 39.01 5.22 22.43
CA PRO A 541 38.59 4.72 23.75
C PRO A 541 39.22 5.45 24.96
N SER A 542 40.29 6.23 24.74
CA SER A 542 40.90 7.10 25.75
C SER A 542 40.15 8.44 25.95
N GLN A 543 38.97 8.62 25.35
CA GLN A 543 38.12 9.78 25.52
C GLN A 543 36.70 9.41 25.95
N LYS A 544 36.06 10.36 26.62
CA LYS A 544 34.71 10.28 27.20
C LYS A 544 33.72 10.97 26.27
N VAL A 545 32.49 10.50 26.23
CA VAL A 545 31.40 11.16 25.50
C VAL A 545 30.92 12.36 26.31
N LEU A 546 31.19 13.58 25.83
CA LEU A 546 30.80 14.82 26.51
C LEU A 546 29.43 15.33 26.04
N LYS A 547 29.07 15.05 24.79
CA LYS A 547 27.86 15.58 24.16
C LYS A 547 27.34 14.69 23.04
N LEU A 548 26.02 14.62 22.91
CA LEU A 548 25.31 14.01 21.78
C LEU A 548 24.27 15.01 21.25
N GLY A 549 24.45 15.52 20.04
CA GLY A 549 23.44 16.30 19.33
C GLY A 549 23.95 17.26 18.23
N PRO A 550 23.06 17.76 17.36
CA PRO A 550 21.64 17.41 17.29
C PRO A 550 21.39 16.03 16.68
N VAL A 551 20.36 15.36 17.22
CA VAL A 551 19.86 14.04 16.82
C VAL A 551 18.48 14.17 16.21
N SER A 552 18.25 13.47 15.11
CA SER A 552 16.93 13.30 14.47
C SER A 552 16.69 11.83 14.19
N VAL A 553 15.52 11.31 14.61
CA VAL A 553 15.07 9.93 14.33
C VAL A 553 14.09 9.95 13.18
N PHE A 554 14.23 9.01 12.25
CA PHE A 554 13.60 9.03 10.93
C PHE A 554 12.52 7.95 10.75
N GLN A 555 12.72 6.76 11.32
CA GLN A 555 11.82 5.63 11.21
C GLN A 555 11.96 4.69 12.40
N TRP A 556 10.85 4.04 12.79
CA TRP A 556 10.82 2.99 13.82
C TRP A 556 11.59 1.74 13.36
N MET A 557 12.61 1.34 14.12
CA MET A 557 13.49 0.21 13.83
C MET A 557 12.90 -1.09 14.39
N LYS A 558 12.02 -1.74 13.62
CA LYS A 558 11.36 -2.99 14.02
C LYS A 558 12.37 -4.13 14.19
N VAL A 559 12.10 -5.01 15.15
CA VAL A 559 12.96 -6.18 15.51
C VAL A 559 12.17 -7.50 15.55
N ASN A 560 11.03 -7.55 14.84
CA ASN A 560 10.29 -8.80 14.61
C ASN A 560 11.05 -9.78 13.69
N THR A 561 11.98 -9.25 12.90
CA THR A 561 13.11 -9.96 12.28
C THR A 561 14.40 -9.29 12.76
N PRO A 562 15.58 -9.93 12.69
CA PRO A 562 16.84 -9.28 13.01
C PRO A 562 17.04 -7.98 12.22
N PHE A 563 17.41 -6.92 12.93
CA PHE A 563 17.73 -5.62 12.37
C PHE A 563 19.22 -5.57 12.06
N ASP A 564 19.59 -5.92 10.83
CA ASP A 564 20.95 -5.80 10.30
C ASP A 564 21.07 -4.52 9.46
N GLN A 565 21.88 -3.57 9.93
CA GLN A 565 22.18 -2.29 9.30
C GLN A 565 23.63 -1.87 9.58
N LYS A 566 24.03 -0.66 9.13
CA LYS A 566 25.37 -0.11 9.39
C LYS A 566 25.30 1.29 9.97
N ILE A 567 26.14 1.55 10.96
CA ILE A 567 26.43 2.89 11.49
C ILE A 567 27.55 3.48 10.61
N GLU A 568 27.22 4.47 9.80
CA GLU A 568 28.20 5.24 9.03
C GLU A 568 28.65 6.45 9.85
N GLY A 569 29.96 6.58 10.09
CA GLY A 569 30.57 7.64 10.88
C GLY A 569 31.54 8.51 10.09
N ILE A 570 31.53 9.82 10.33
CA ILE A 570 32.41 10.80 9.68
C ILE A 570 32.93 11.80 10.72
N TRP A 571 34.24 11.84 10.94
CA TRP A 571 34.89 12.85 11.78
C TRP A 571 34.70 14.26 11.20
N LYS A 572 34.23 15.21 12.03
CA LYS A 572 33.97 16.62 11.67
C LYS A 572 34.95 17.60 12.32
N SER A 573 35.73 17.14 13.29
CA SER A 573 36.89 17.80 13.89
C SER A 573 37.77 16.72 14.54
N LYS A 574 38.84 17.11 15.25
CA LYS A 574 39.65 16.20 16.11
C LYS A 574 38.86 15.46 17.21
N ASP A 575 37.70 15.99 17.58
CA ASP A 575 36.92 15.64 18.78
C ASP A 575 35.43 15.39 18.51
N LYS A 576 34.92 15.68 17.30
CA LYS A 576 33.50 15.55 16.96
C LYS A 576 33.29 14.60 15.78
N ILE A 577 32.33 13.69 15.92
CA ILE A 577 31.96 12.67 14.93
C ILE A 577 30.48 12.87 14.56
N SER A 578 30.16 12.85 13.27
CA SER A 578 28.78 12.73 12.78
C SER A 578 28.50 11.26 12.47
N LEU A 579 27.42 10.70 13.01
CA LEU A 579 27.02 9.31 12.79
C LEU A 579 25.61 9.24 12.21
N LYS A 580 25.32 8.22 11.41
CA LYS A 580 23.97 7.90 10.92
C LYS A 580 23.77 6.39 10.81
N ILE A 581 22.54 5.94 10.98
CA ILE A 581 22.06 4.67 10.44
C ILE A 581 21.15 5.05 9.28
N LYS A 582 21.49 4.61 8.07
CA LYS A 582 20.82 5.03 6.82
C LYS A 582 19.30 4.86 6.95
N ASN A 583 18.54 5.92 6.65
CA ASN A 583 17.07 6.01 6.76
C ASN A 583 16.45 5.91 8.17
N PHE A 584 17.22 5.68 9.24
CA PHE A 584 16.68 5.48 10.60
C PHE A 584 17.04 6.57 11.62
N VAL A 585 18.30 7.04 11.65
CA VAL A 585 18.73 8.07 12.60
C VAL A 585 19.95 8.85 12.08
N SER A 586 20.11 10.09 12.51
CA SER A 586 21.39 10.80 12.44
C SER A 586 21.70 11.54 13.74
N GLY A 587 22.98 11.68 14.07
CA GLY A 587 23.47 12.37 15.25
C GLY A 587 24.88 12.94 15.06
N GLU A 588 25.32 13.75 16.00
CA GLU A 588 26.72 14.16 16.15
C GLU A 588 27.15 13.92 17.61
N VAL A 589 28.24 13.21 17.83
CA VAL A 589 28.84 12.95 19.16
C VAL A 589 30.10 13.78 19.30
N GLN A 590 30.32 14.37 20.47
CA GLN A 590 31.58 15.03 20.84
C GLN A 590 32.28 14.28 21.97
N LEU A 591 33.55 13.99 21.76
CA LEU A 591 34.45 13.30 22.68
C LEU A 591 35.37 14.30 23.37
N GLY A 592 35.88 13.95 24.55
CA GLY A 592 36.88 14.77 25.24
C GLY A 592 37.47 14.06 26.46
N ASN A 593 38.40 14.71 27.14
CA ASN A 593 39.19 14.06 28.19
C ASN A 593 38.52 14.17 29.58
N ASN A 594 37.89 15.32 29.86
CA ASN A 594 37.27 15.66 31.13
C ASN A 594 35.84 16.17 30.90
N TYR A 595 34.94 15.93 31.85
CA TYR A 595 33.60 16.51 31.82
C TYR A 595 33.63 18.02 32.11
N PRO A 596 32.73 18.81 31.47
CA PRO A 596 32.53 20.21 31.82
C PRO A 596 31.91 20.37 33.21
N VAL A 597 31.94 21.59 33.74
CA VAL A 597 31.14 21.99 34.92
C VAL A 597 29.78 22.50 34.44
N PRO A 598 28.64 22.10 35.05
CA PRO A 598 27.32 22.60 34.66
C PRO A 598 27.13 24.08 35.02
N GLU A 599 26.35 24.80 34.20
CA GLU A 599 26.02 26.20 34.47
C GLU A 599 25.23 26.35 35.79
N SER A 600 25.60 27.31 36.62
CA SER A 600 25.04 27.50 37.97
C SER A 600 23.52 27.68 38.03
N LYS A 601 22.90 28.20 36.95
CA LYS A 601 21.44 28.33 36.81
C LYS A 601 20.69 26.99 36.96
N TYR A 602 21.32 25.86 36.59
CA TYR A 602 20.71 24.52 36.71
C TYR A 602 20.87 23.89 38.11
N LEU A 603 21.64 24.53 39.00
CA LEU A 603 21.82 24.13 40.39
C LEU A 603 20.84 24.84 41.35
N GLN A 604 20.15 25.88 40.88
CA GLN A 604 19.13 26.59 41.67
C GLN A 604 17.94 25.67 41.99
N GLU A 605 17.32 25.87 43.15
CA GLU A 605 16.08 25.18 43.49
C GLU A 605 14.91 25.77 42.73
N ILE A 606 14.03 24.90 42.24
CA ILE A 606 12.79 25.28 41.56
C ILE A 606 11.69 25.24 42.62
N ASP A 607 11.12 26.39 42.95
CA ASP A 607 9.76 26.42 43.53
C ASP A 607 8.81 25.77 42.50
N TRP A 608 8.11 24.72 42.90
CA TRP A 608 7.18 23.99 42.03
C TRP A 608 5.76 24.58 42.05
N GLY A 609 5.36 25.23 43.14
CA GLY A 609 3.95 25.49 43.44
C GLY A 609 3.14 24.20 43.65
N GLU A 610 1.81 24.34 43.62
CA GLU A 610 0.87 23.22 43.75
C GLU A 610 0.79 22.33 42.49
N ASN A 611 0.41 21.08 42.69
CA ASN A 611 0.20 20.12 41.60
C ASN A 611 -1.12 20.40 40.87
N ILE A 612 -1.09 20.42 39.54
CA ILE A 612 -2.28 20.69 38.70
C ILE A 612 -3.10 19.43 38.38
N VAL A 613 -2.61 18.26 38.76
CA VAL A 613 -3.28 16.95 38.65
C VAL A 613 -2.91 16.10 39.86
N SER A 614 -3.73 15.08 40.15
CA SER A 614 -3.36 14.05 41.12
C SER A 614 -2.16 13.24 40.61
N ILE A 615 -1.23 12.91 41.51
CA ILE A 615 -0.01 12.15 41.19
C ILE A 615 -0.36 10.66 41.06
N PRO A 616 -0.14 10.02 39.90
CA PRO A 616 -0.31 8.58 39.75
C PRO A 616 0.87 7.80 40.36
N SER A 617 0.59 6.65 40.97
CA SER A 617 1.64 5.70 41.38
C SER A 617 2.31 5.05 40.16
N PRO A 618 3.54 4.51 40.27
CA PRO A 618 4.21 3.81 39.18
C PRO A 618 3.37 2.67 38.56
N GLU A 619 2.63 1.92 39.39
CA GLU A 619 1.70 0.89 38.90
C GLU A 619 0.62 1.52 38.00
N ILE A 620 0.02 2.63 38.41
CA ILE A 620 -1.01 3.33 37.62
C ILE A 620 -0.41 3.88 36.32
N ILE A 621 0.81 4.42 36.36
CA ILE A 621 1.54 4.89 35.17
C ILE A 621 1.70 3.74 34.17
N TYR A 622 2.29 2.61 34.57
CA TYR A 622 2.54 1.49 33.66
C TYR A 622 1.29 0.69 33.27
N LYS A 623 0.17 0.85 33.99
CA LYS A 623 -1.11 0.17 33.72
C LYS A 623 -2.08 0.97 32.84
N LYS A 624 -1.93 2.30 32.77
CA LYS A 624 -2.86 3.22 32.06
C LYS A 624 -2.20 4.24 31.12
N HIS A 625 -0.90 4.50 31.24
CA HIS A 625 -0.22 5.59 30.55
C HIS A 625 0.98 5.15 29.69
N MET A 626 1.42 3.89 29.80
CA MET A 626 2.59 3.35 29.11
C MET A 626 2.32 1.95 28.55
N PHE A 627 2.96 1.62 27.43
CA PHE A 627 3.02 0.27 26.86
C PHE A 627 4.24 -0.55 27.34
N HIS A 628 5.21 0.11 27.98
CA HIS A 628 6.50 -0.45 28.39
C HIS A 628 6.36 -1.63 29.37
N GLY A 629 6.93 -2.78 29.01
CA GLY A 629 7.10 -3.95 29.86
C GLY A 629 8.30 -3.83 30.83
N PRO A 630 8.46 -4.77 31.79
CA PRO A 630 9.32 -4.63 32.96
C PRO A 630 10.76 -4.13 32.70
N SER A 631 11.42 -4.54 31.63
CA SER A 631 12.79 -4.11 31.30
C SER A 631 12.93 -2.62 31.00
N TYR A 632 11.83 -1.93 30.72
CA TYR A 632 11.75 -0.48 30.51
C TYR A 632 10.96 0.26 31.61
N GLN A 633 10.51 -0.43 32.66
CA GLN A 633 9.83 0.18 33.81
C GLN A 633 10.83 0.64 34.87
N GLY A 634 11.18 1.93 34.87
CA GLY A 634 12.18 2.52 35.77
C GLY A 634 11.71 3.74 36.55
N ILE A 635 10.48 4.24 36.34
CA ILE A 635 9.88 5.30 37.17
C ILE A 635 9.60 4.75 38.58
N LEU A 636 10.17 5.42 39.60
CA LEU A 636 10.05 5.04 41.01
C LEU A 636 9.01 5.87 41.76
N GLU A 637 8.95 7.17 41.48
CA GLU A 637 8.10 8.14 42.16
C GLU A 637 7.93 9.37 41.25
N VAL A 638 6.72 9.92 41.14
CA VAL A 638 6.53 11.27 40.59
C VAL A 638 6.25 12.21 41.77
N LYS A 639 7.02 13.30 41.89
CA LYS A 639 6.97 14.22 43.04
C LYS A 639 6.16 15.47 42.77
N ASN A 640 6.27 16.02 41.56
CA ASN A 640 5.57 17.24 41.17
C ASN A 640 5.09 17.14 39.72
N ILE A 641 3.86 17.60 39.46
CA ILE A 641 3.28 17.83 38.13
C ILE A 641 2.57 19.18 38.18
N THR A 642 3.24 20.24 37.71
CA THR A 642 2.75 21.63 37.80
C THR A 642 2.90 22.34 36.45
N ARG A 643 2.40 23.57 36.29
CA ARG A 643 2.57 24.31 35.02
C ARG A 643 4.03 24.60 34.66
N LYS A 644 4.96 24.46 35.62
CA LYS A 644 6.41 24.60 35.41
C LYS A 644 7.04 23.33 34.82
N GLY A 645 6.36 22.18 34.88
CA GLY A 645 6.85 20.90 34.35
C GLY A 645 6.60 19.70 35.27
N LEU A 646 7.46 18.70 35.17
CA LEU A 646 7.39 17.46 35.96
C LEU A 646 8.71 17.19 36.71
N ARG A 647 8.60 16.69 37.95
CA ARG A 647 9.72 16.16 38.75
C ARG A 647 9.44 14.72 39.17
N ALA A 648 10.39 13.82 38.99
CA ALA A 648 10.28 12.40 39.36
C ALA A 648 11.62 11.79 39.76
N LEU A 649 11.57 10.64 40.42
CA LEU A 649 12.70 9.74 40.62
C LEU A 649 12.61 8.56 39.64
N ILE A 650 13.73 8.24 38.99
CA ILE A 650 13.88 7.12 38.06
C ILE A 650 15.15 6.32 38.36
N LYS A 651 15.23 5.11 37.80
CA LYS A 651 16.46 4.30 37.75
C LYS A 651 16.63 3.66 36.37
N LYS A 652 17.81 3.11 36.09
CA LYS A 652 17.98 2.18 34.97
C LYS A 652 17.24 0.87 35.26
N SER A 653 16.64 0.29 34.23
CA SER A 653 16.05 -1.06 34.24
C SER A 653 16.85 -1.99 33.30
N THR A 654 16.49 -3.26 33.20
CA THR A 654 17.33 -4.28 32.52
C THR A 654 17.54 -4.02 31.03
N GLY A 655 16.68 -3.24 30.36
CA GLY A 655 16.84 -2.88 28.95
C GLY A 655 17.93 -1.84 28.69
N LYS A 656 18.63 -1.97 27.57
CA LYS A 656 19.55 -0.93 27.07
C LYS A 656 18.77 0.31 26.63
N GLY A 657 19.35 1.49 26.82
CA GLY A 657 18.65 2.77 26.68
C GLY A 657 17.63 3.10 27.79
N SER A 658 17.26 2.15 28.67
CA SER A 658 16.08 2.31 29.54
C SER A 658 16.14 3.52 30.48
N LEU A 659 17.31 3.97 30.96
CA LEU A 659 17.41 5.18 31.77
C LEU A 659 17.00 6.43 30.96
N LEU A 660 17.49 6.55 29.72
CA LEU A 660 17.09 7.63 28.81
C LEU A 660 15.65 7.46 28.31
N ASP A 661 15.14 6.24 28.29
CA ASP A 661 13.76 5.93 27.94
C ASP A 661 12.75 6.41 28.99
N ASN A 662 13.03 6.15 30.27
CA ASN A 662 12.23 6.65 31.40
C ASN A 662 12.11 8.19 31.38
N ILE A 663 13.10 8.92 30.87
CA ILE A 663 13.02 10.37 30.66
C ILE A 663 11.94 10.72 29.61
N GLY A 664 11.96 10.02 28.47
CA GLY A 664 10.95 10.19 27.41
C GLY A 664 9.54 9.80 27.87
N GLN A 665 9.42 8.70 28.63
CA GLN A 665 8.18 8.27 29.29
C GLN A 665 7.63 9.36 30.19
N LEU A 666 8.47 9.96 31.05
CA LEU A 666 8.04 11.04 31.96
C LEU A 666 7.55 12.29 31.24
N TYR A 667 8.20 12.70 30.15
CA TYR A 667 7.71 13.84 29.37
C TYR A 667 6.42 13.51 28.58
N GLY A 668 6.29 12.29 28.05
CA GLY A 668 5.04 11.78 27.47
C GLY A 668 3.88 11.76 28.49
N LEU A 669 4.15 11.30 29.72
CA LEU A 669 3.20 11.30 30.84
C LEU A 669 2.76 12.72 31.21
N TYR A 670 3.70 13.67 31.30
CA TYR A 670 3.38 15.08 31.56
C TYR A 670 2.40 15.63 30.50
N LEU A 671 2.68 15.39 29.22
CA LEU A 671 1.80 15.84 28.14
C LEU A 671 0.43 15.15 28.19
N GLN A 672 0.37 13.85 28.43
CA GLN A 672 -0.92 13.13 28.52
C GLN A 672 -1.78 13.61 29.70
N LEU A 673 -1.18 13.92 30.86
CA LEU A 673 -1.91 14.37 32.04
C LEU A 673 -2.31 15.85 31.97
N THR A 674 -1.58 16.70 31.24
CA THR A 674 -1.83 18.15 31.20
C THR A 674 -2.62 18.65 30.00
N LEU A 675 -2.76 17.87 28.93
CA LEU A 675 -3.47 18.27 27.69
C LEU A 675 -4.96 17.89 27.64
N GLY A 676 -5.50 17.24 28.66
CA GLY A 676 -6.94 17.01 28.84
C GLY A 676 -7.49 15.74 28.16
N GLU A 677 -8.82 15.64 28.12
CA GLU A 677 -9.54 14.37 27.85
C GLU A 677 -9.32 13.81 26.44
N ASN A 678 -9.09 14.68 25.44
CA ASN A 678 -8.63 14.30 24.11
C ASN A 678 -7.18 13.82 24.21
N SER A 679 -7.01 12.55 24.53
CA SER A 679 -5.78 11.89 24.99
C SER A 679 -4.67 11.86 23.93
N LYS A 680 -4.02 13.02 23.76
CA LYS A 680 -2.94 13.30 22.81
C LYS A 680 -1.68 12.46 23.10
N VAL A 681 -1.62 11.28 22.47
CA VAL A 681 -0.42 10.44 22.39
C VAL A 681 0.72 11.26 21.77
N SER A 682 1.94 11.11 22.30
CA SER A 682 3.12 11.80 21.77
C SER A 682 4.36 10.92 21.80
N PHE A 683 5.22 11.09 20.81
CA PHE A 683 6.47 10.32 20.65
C PHE A 683 7.65 11.26 20.38
N PRO A 684 8.86 10.97 20.90
CA PRO A 684 10.04 11.78 20.65
C PRO A 684 10.50 11.65 19.20
N VAL A 685 10.92 12.76 18.58
CA VAL A 685 11.36 12.80 17.17
C VAL A 685 12.70 13.51 16.96
N LYS A 686 13.08 14.45 17.84
CA LYS A 686 14.31 15.26 17.72
C LYS A 686 14.85 15.64 19.09
N ILE A 687 16.17 15.71 19.23
CA ILE A 687 16.87 16.26 20.40
C ILE A 687 17.95 17.22 19.90
N GLU A 688 18.03 18.43 20.46
CA GLU A 688 19.01 19.43 20.03
C GLU A 688 20.40 19.16 20.63
N GLU A 689 20.46 18.85 21.93
CA GLU A 689 21.70 18.38 22.57
C GLU A 689 21.43 17.64 23.89
N ILE A 690 22.18 16.57 24.15
CA ILE A 690 22.44 16.03 25.48
C ILE A 690 23.88 16.40 25.83
N ASN A 691 24.08 17.08 26.96
CA ASN A 691 25.41 17.40 27.50
C ASN A 691 25.60 16.57 28.77
N PHE A 692 26.75 15.89 28.90
CA PHE A 692 27.06 15.03 30.03
C PHE A 692 28.08 15.69 30.97
N PHE A 693 27.91 15.47 32.27
CA PHE A 693 28.71 16.05 33.35
C PHE A 693 29.30 14.97 34.28
N GLN A 694 28.96 13.70 34.04
CA GLN A 694 29.42 12.48 34.73
C GLN A 694 29.58 11.35 33.70
N GLU A 695 30.11 10.20 34.13
CA GLU A 695 30.29 9.05 33.24
C GLU A 695 28.97 8.55 32.64
N VAL A 696 28.86 8.61 31.30
CA VAL A 696 27.65 8.22 30.53
C VAL A 696 27.30 6.75 30.71
N GLN A 697 28.31 5.91 30.94
CA GLN A 697 28.18 4.47 31.07
C GLN A 697 27.82 4.05 32.52
N ASP A 698 28.09 4.93 33.49
CA ASP A 698 27.62 4.77 34.87
C ASP A 698 26.19 5.31 35.00
N GLN A 699 25.25 4.40 34.77
CA GLN A 699 23.81 4.62 34.87
C GLN A 699 23.22 3.95 36.12
N GLN A 700 24.03 3.73 37.17
CA GLN A 700 23.62 3.05 38.39
C GLN A 700 23.05 4.01 39.44
N GLY A 701 22.20 3.47 40.31
CA GLY A 701 21.54 4.21 41.40
C GLY A 701 20.22 4.86 41.01
N VAL A 702 19.82 5.86 41.78
CA VAL A 702 18.58 6.63 41.59
C VAL A 702 18.90 8.01 41.03
N PHE A 703 18.15 8.42 40.02
CA PHE A 703 18.27 9.70 39.35
C PHE A 703 17.00 10.52 39.57
N GLU A 704 17.17 11.81 39.84
CA GLU A 704 16.08 12.79 39.79
C GLU A 704 15.98 13.35 38.36
N CYS A 705 14.79 13.25 37.77
CA CYS A 705 14.46 13.76 36.46
C CYS A 705 13.54 14.99 36.58
N ILE A 706 13.95 16.10 35.98
CA ILE A 706 13.24 17.38 35.97
C ILE A 706 12.97 17.76 34.52
N CYS A 707 11.73 17.63 34.05
CA CYS A 707 11.29 17.97 32.70
C CYS A 707 10.62 19.35 32.68
N LEU A 708 11.18 20.31 31.95
CA LEU A 708 10.73 21.70 31.89
C LEU A 708 10.25 22.04 30.47
N PRO A 709 8.93 22.16 30.21
CA PRO A 709 8.40 22.55 28.90
C PRO A 709 8.88 23.95 28.49
N THR A 710 9.48 24.07 27.31
CA THR A 710 10.01 25.34 26.78
C THR A 710 9.16 25.91 25.65
N SER A 711 8.42 25.07 24.91
CA SER A 711 7.43 25.51 23.92
C SER A 711 6.38 24.43 23.64
N PHE A 712 5.17 24.87 23.27
CA PHE A 712 4.05 24.00 22.93
C PHE A 712 3.26 24.56 21.74
N ASN A 713 2.82 23.68 20.84
CA ASN A 713 1.74 23.91 19.90
C ASN A 713 0.97 22.60 19.69
N ASN A 714 -0.15 22.65 18.96
CA ASN A 714 -1.06 21.51 18.79
C ASN A 714 -0.42 20.20 18.27
N LYS A 715 0.73 20.28 17.58
CA LYS A 715 1.42 19.17 16.91
C LYS A 715 2.83 18.85 17.46
N ILE A 716 3.48 19.77 18.16
CA ILE A 716 4.84 19.59 18.71
C ILE A 716 4.93 20.25 20.08
N SER A 717 5.54 19.55 21.05
CA SER A 717 6.00 20.16 22.30
C SER A 717 7.49 19.95 22.50
N THR A 718 8.17 20.96 23.05
CA THR A 718 9.59 20.95 23.38
C THR A 718 9.78 21.10 24.89
N ALA A 719 10.75 20.37 25.45
CA ALA A 719 11.25 20.57 26.81
C ALA A 719 12.78 20.57 26.88
N ASP A 720 13.30 21.23 27.90
CA ASP A 720 14.64 20.99 28.42
C ASP A 720 14.51 20.07 29.64
N ILE A 721 15.47 19.17 29.84
CA ILE A 721 15.41 18.14 30.88
C ILE A 721 16.74 18.07 31.64
N ILE A 722 16.67 18.17 32.96
CA ILE A 722 17.82 18.13 33.86
C ILE A 722 17.79 16.80 34.62
N ILE A 723 18.88 16.04 34.54
CA ILE A 723 19.03 14.75 35.25
C ILE A 723 20.09 14.91 36.34
N LYS A 724 19.73 14.62 37.59
CA LYS A 724 20.61 14.70 38.76
C LYS A 724 20.77 13.33 39.42
N ARG A 725 21.91 13.08 40.04
CA ARG A 725 22.21 11.93 40.91
C ARG A 725 23.05 12.43 42.08
N GLU A 726 22.68 12.09 43.32
CA GLU A 726 23.32 12.62 44.54
C GLU A 726 23.41 14.16 44.55
N ASN A 727 22.33 14.85 44.13
CA ASN A 727 22.24 16.30 43.91
C ASN A 727 23.21 16.90 42.86
N LYS A 728 24.15 16.12 42.31
CA LYS A 728 25.04 16.50 41.20
C LYS A 728 24.32 16.28 39.88
N ILE A 729 24.49 17.18 38.91
CA ILE A 729 23.96 16.99 37.55
C ILE A 729 24.73 15.85 36.86
N TRP A 730 24.02 14.92 36.21
CA TRP A 730 24.57 13.82 35.41
C TRP A 730 24.53 14.17 33.92
N CYS A 731 23.36 14.61 33.43
CA CYS A 731 23.22 15.20 32.09
C CYS A 731 22.18 16.33 32.06
N ILE A 732 22.26 17.16 31.01
CA ILE A 732 21.24 18.14 30.63
C ILE A 732 20.91 17.93 29.16
N ILE A 733 19.64 17.63 28.90
CA ILE A 733 19.06 17.57 27.57
C ILE A 733 18.42 18.93 27.27
N LYS A 734 18.69 19.51 26.10
CA LYS A 734 17.97 20.68 25.59
C LYS A 734 17.20 20.34 24.32
N GLY A 735 16.06 20.99 24.14
CA GLY A 735 15.28 20.86 22.92
C GLY A 735 14.79 19.45 22.63
N TRP A 736 14.41 18.68 23.66
CA TRP A 736 13.73 17.38 23.50
C TRP A 736 12.35 17.64 22.91
N LYS A 737 12.08 17.11 21.71
CA LYS A 737 10.86 17.38 20.95
C LYS A 737 10.01 16.14 20.78
N ASN A 738 8.80 16.18 21.35
CA ASN A 738 7.75 15.21 21.10
C ASN A 738 6.84 15.71 19.98
N GLN A 739 6.59 14.88 18.97
CA GLN A 739 5.47 15.06 18.05
C GLN A 739 4.19 14.53 18.71
N ILE A 740 3.11 15.29 18.57
CA ILE A 740 1.80 15.02 19.16
C ILE A 740 0.86 14.50 18.07
N PHE A 741 0.11 13.46 18.37
CA PHE A 741 -0.82 12.80 17.45
C PHE A 741 -2.26 13.12 17.83
N GLU A 742 -3.02 13.60 16.85
CA GLU A 742 -4.44 13.93 16.99
C GLU A 742 -5.30 12.70 16.69
N GLY A 743 -6.55 12.68 17.17
CA GLY A 743 -7.49 11.58 16.93
C GLY A 743 -7.33 10.34 17.83
N PHE A 744 -6.36 10.29 18.74
CA PHE A 744 -6.38 9.32 19.84
C PHE A 744 -7.37 9.76 20.91
N ASP A 745 -8.44 8.98 21.07
CA ASP A 745 -9.38 9.11 22.17
C ASP A 745 -9.02 8.14 23.30
N LYS A 746 -9.71 8.30 24.44
CA LYS A 746 -9.53 7.46 25.63
C LYS A 746 -9.84 5.99 25.37
N ASN A 747 -10.77 5.69 24.45
CA ASN A 747 -11.17 4.31 24.15
C ASN A 747 -10.09 3.57 23.36
N LEU A 748 -9.57 4.17 22.27
CA LEU A 748 -8.46 3.58 21.51
C LEU A 748 -7.18 3.45 22.35
N TRP A 749 -6.91 4.41 23.24
CA TRP A 749 -5.76 4.31 24.14
C TRP A 749 -5.91 3.16 25.15
N ASN A 750 -7.06 3.03 25.80
CA ASN A 750 -7.36 1.89 26.68
C ASN A 750 -7.28 0.55 25.92
N MET A 751 -7.79 0.52 24.69
CA MET A 751 -7.74 -0.65 23.81
C MET A 751 -6.31 -1.02 23.40
N THR A 752 -5.42 -0.04 23.26
CA THR A 752 -3.99 -0.27 22.97
C THR A 752 -3.27 -0.93 24.15
N LEU A 753 -3.51 -0.45 25.38
CA LEU A 753 -2.79 -0.91 26.57
C LEU A 753 -3.36 -2.17 27.23
N ASN A 754 -4.68 -2.36 27.14
CA ASN A 754 -5.38 -3.52 27.72
C ASN A 754 -6.44 -4.04 26.71
N PRO A 755 -6.01 -4.51 25.51
CA PRO A 755 -6.95 -5.01 24.50
C PRO A 755 -7.80 -6.16 25.05
N ASP A 756 -7.25 -6.99 25.93
CA ASP A 756 -7.92 -8.10 26.62
C ASP A 756 -9.15 -7.70 27.48
N LYS A 757 -9.25 -6.43 27.90
CA LYS A 757 -10.33 -5.91 28.79
C LYS A 757 -11.25 -4.90 28.13
N ASN A 758 -10.86 -4.35 26.98
CA ASN A 758 -11.59 -3.27 26.32
C ASN A 758 -12.21 -3.75 25.01
N ILE A 759 -13.16 -2.96 24.52
CA ILE A 759 -13.85 -3.10 23.23
C ILE A 759 -14.06 -1.69 22.66
N LEU A 760 -14.20 -1.59 21.34
CA LEU A 760 -14.55 -0.35 20.62
C LEU A 760 -15.95 -0.45 20.00
N ALA A 761 -16.42 -1.66 19.68
CA ALA A 761 -17.82 -1.89 19.32
C ALA A 761 -18.74 -1.77 20.55
N LYS A 762 -19.97 -1.28 20.33
CA LYS A 762 -21.00 -1.10 21.36
C LYS A 762 -22.20 -2.02 21.13
N GLU A 763 -22.70 -2.65 22.18
CA GLU A 763 -23.96 -3.39 22.16
C GLU A 763 -25.16 -2.45 21.93
N ILE A 764 -26.01 -2.82 20.97
CA ILE A 764 -27.24 -2.08 20.60
C ILE A 764 -28.51 -2.93 20.77
N SER A 765 -28.35 -4.25 20.83
CA SER A 765 -29.35 -5.24 21.23
C SER A 765 -28.59 -6.47 21.76
N PRO A 766 -29.19 -7.37 22.56
CA PRO A 766 -28.48 -8.54 23.09
C PRO A 766 -27.75 -9.34 22.00
N ASN A 767 -26.44 -9.51 22.17
CA ASN A 767 -25.50 -10.14 21.23
C ASN A 767 -25.37 -9.43 19.86
N VAL A 768 -25.87 -8.19 19.71
CA VAL A 768 -25.80 -7.38 18.49
C VAL A 768 -24.96 -6.14 18.75
N TYR A 769 -23.79 -6.08 18.10
CA TYR A 769 -22.79 -5.05 18.33
C TYR A 769 -22.61 -4.18 17.09
N PHE A 770 -22.44 -2.88 17.31
CA PHE A 770 -22.26 -1.84 16.31
C PHE A 770 -20.96 -1.09 16.55
N PHE A 771 -20.12 -0.99 15.52
CA PHE A 771 -18.91 -0.17 15.53
C PHE A 771 -19.05 0.98 14.53
N ASN A 772 -19.01 2.19 15.06
CA ASN A 772 -18.93 3.44 14.30
C ASN A 772 -17.46 3.88 14.23
N ASN A 773 -16.88 3.87 13.03
CA ASN A 773 -15.52 4.37 12.89
C ASN A 773 -15.48 5.91 12.95
N VAL A 774 -15.07 6.42 14.11
CA VAL A 774 -14.71 7.83 14.34
C VAL A 774 -13.24 8.14 14.02
N TYR A 775 -12.45 7.14 13.64
CA TYR A 775 -11.00 7.24 13.51
C TYR A 775 -10.59 7.51 12.05
N ASN A 776 -10.14 8.74 11.77
CA ASN A 776 -9.92 9.23 10.40
C ASN A 776 -8.44 9.55 10.08
N TYR A 777 -7.49 9.26 10.98
CA TYR A 777 -6.06 9.43 10.71
C TYR A 777 -5.36 8.07 10.56
N ALA A 778 -4.45 7.96 9.59
CA ALA A 778 -3.71 6.72 9.30
C ALA A 778 -2.98 6.11 10.52
N VAL A 779 -2.60 6.94 11.51
CA VAL A 779 -2.02 6.45 12.77
C VAL A 779 -3.01 5.63 13.60
N ASN A 780 -4.29 6.03 13.67
CA ASN A 780 -5.32 5.23 14.33
C ASN A 780 -5.50 3.89 13.61
N TRP A 781 -5.57 3.92 12.28
CA TRP A 781 -5.74 2.73 11.45
C TRP A 781 -4.60 1.72 11.64
N ASN A 782 -3.34 2.19 11.71
CA ASN A 782 -2.21 1.32 12.03
C ASN A 782 -2.31 0.71 13.45
N PHE A 783 -2.82 1.45 14.45
CA PHE A 783 -3.01 0.90 15.79
C PHE A 783 -4.14 -0.15 15.80
N LEU A 784 -5.32 0.20 15.25
CA LEU A 784 -6.45 -0.72 15.11
C LEU A 784 -6.06 -2.00 14.37
N MET A 785 -5.32 -1.90 13.26
CA MET A 785 -4.84 -3.04 12.49
C MET A 785 -3.94 -3.97 13.31
N ASN A 786 -3.01 -3.43 14.10
CA ASN A 786 -2.09 -4.25 14.90
C ASN A 786 -2.74 -4.83 16.18
N ILE A 787 -3.80 -4.19 16.69
CA ILE A 787 -4.59 -4.70 17.82
C ILE A 787 -5.57 -5.80 17.38
N TYR A 788 -6.26 -5.60 16.25
CA TYR A 788 -7.39 -6.46 15.84
C TYR A 788 -7.03 -7.56 14.85
N LEU A 789 -5.98 -7.42 14.04
CA LEU A 789 -5.58 -8.41 13.04
C LEU A 789 -4.31 -9.16 13.47
N ASN A 790 -4.28 -10.47 13.23
CA ASN A 790 -3.05 -11.27 13.31
C ASN A 790 -2.27 -11.28 11.99
N GLU A 791 -1.13 -11.96 11.93
CA GLU A 791 -0.29 -11.98 10.71
C GLU A 791 -1.01 -12.52 9.46
N GLU A 792 -1.89 -13.52 9.59
CA GLU A 792 -2.64 -14.07 8.44
C GLU A 792 -3.69 -13.07 7.93
N GLU A 793 -4.45 -12.48 8.84
CA GLU A 793 -5.39 -11.41 8.53
C GLU A 793 -4.69 -10.16 7.98
N LYS A 794 -3.48 -9.84 8.47
CA LYS A 794 -2.63 -8.74 7.95
C LYS A 794 -2.16 -9.04 6.52
N LYS A 795 -1.70 -10.26 6.22
CA LYS A 795 -1.33 -10.68 4.85
C LYS A 795 -2.51 -10.57 3.90
N HIS A 796 -3.70 -11.03 4.31
CA HIS A 796 -4.92 -10.89 3.50
C HIS A 796 -5.30 -9.41 3.34
N TYR A 797 -5.40 -8.66 4.44
CA TYR A 797 -5.64 -7.22 4.47
C TYR A 797 -4.68 -6.48 3.56
N ASP A 798 -3.40 -6.86 3.49
CA ASP A 798 -2.44 -6.15 2.65
C ASP A 798 -2.59 -6.39 1.14
N SER A 799 -3.08 -7.56 0.75
CA SER A 799 -3.46 -7.86 -0.65
C SER A 799 -4.77 -7.20 -1.10
N LEU A 800 -5.66 -6.83 -0.17
CA LEU A 800 -6.92 -6.17 -0.50
C LEU A 800 -6.72 -4.78 -1.10
N LEU A 801 -7.65 -4.40 -1.99
CA LEU A 801 -7.81 -3.01 -2.41
C LEU A 801 -8.08 -2.12 -1.17
N LEU A 802 -7.52 -0.90 -1.13
CA LEU A 802 -7.51 -0.08 0.08
C LEU A 802 -8.91 0.41 0.52
N ASN A 803 -9.91 0.41 -0.38
CA ASN A 803 -11.33 0.54 0.01
C ASN A 803 -11.83 -0.66 0.80
N LYS A 804 -11.49 -1.87 0.35
CA LYS A 804 -11.79 -3.12 1.07
C LYS A 804 -10.94 -3.32 2.30
N LYS A 805 -9.76 -2.71 2.42
CA LYS A 805 -9.04 -2.60 3.70
C LYS A 805 -9.87 -1.85 4.75
N LYS A 806 -10.49 -0.70 4.40
CA LYS A 806 -11.37 0.04 5.33
C LYS A 806 -12.57 -0.81 5.76
N ASP A 807 -13.32 -1.38 4.81
CA ASP A 807 -14.46 -2.28 5.06
C ASP A 807 -14.10 -3.51 5.93
N TYR A 808 -12.94 -4.13 5.65
CA TYR A 808 -12.48 -5.34 6.31
C TYR A 808 -12.21 -5.11 7.79
N LEU A 809 -11.41 -4.09 8.14
CA LEU A 809 -11.00 -3.85 9.53
C LEU A 809 -12.17 -3.43 10.42
N ILE A 810 -13.06 -2.54 9.96
CA ILE A 810 -14.22 -2.13 10.77
C ILE A 810 -15.11 -3.34 11.09
N SER A 811 -15.31 -4.23 10.11
CA SER A 811 -16.07 -5.47 10.29
C SER A 811 -15.38 -6.44 11.27
N ARG A 812 -14.04 -6.47 11.31
CA ARG A 812 -13.28 -7.26 12.32
C ARG A 812 -13.44 -6.68 13.71
N ILE A 813 -13.43 -5.36 13.86
CA ILE A 813 -13.64 -4.68 15.16
C ILE A 813 -15.04 -5.04 15.69
N ALA A 814 -16.09 -4.83 14.89
CA ALA A 814 -17.46 -5.16 15.25
C ALA A 814 -17.65 -6.64 15.64
N LEU A 815 -17.09 -7.58 14.86
CA LEU A 815 -17.25 -9.01 15.11
C LEU A 815 -16.42 -9.51 16.29
N LYS A 816 -15.13 -9.18 16.34
CA LYS A 816 -14.22 -9.73 17.37
C LYS A 816 -14.60 -9.23 18.76
N ASP A 817 -14.98 -7.97 18.92
CA ASP A 817 -15.44 -7.46 20.22
C ASP A 817 -16.74 -8.14 20.69
N ASN A 818 -17.67 -8.43 19.77
CA ASN A 818 -18.90 -9.17 20.07
C ASN A 818 -18.60 -10.61 20.51
N VAL A 819 -17.81 -11.35 19.72
CA VAL A 819 -17.41 -12.74 20.04
C VAL A 819 -16.69 -12.79 21.40
N ARG A 820 -15.78 -11.86 21.67
CA ARG A 820 -15.07 -11.75 22.97
C ARG A 820 -16.04 -11.50 24.12
N LYS A 821 -16.99 -10.59 23.94
CA LYS A 821 -17.93 -10.21 25.00
C LYS A 821 -19.01 -11.26 25.25
N TYR A 822 -19.45 -11.94 24.20
CA TYR A 822 -20.30 -13.14 24.27
C TYR A 822 -19.59 -14.25 25.05
N ILE A 823 -18.33 -14.56 24.71
CA ILE A 823 -17.54 -15.59 25.40
C ILE A 823 -17.28 -15.23 26.87
N GLU A 824 -16.96 -13.96 27.16
CA GLU A 824 -16.79 -13.49 28.54
C GLU A 824 -18.08 -13.65 29.36
N THR A 825 -19.22 -13.25 28.79
CA THR A 825 -20.51 -13.26 29.48
C THR A 825 -21.04 -14.69 29.69
N LYS A 826 -20.82 -15.60 28.75
CA LYS A 826 -21.35 -16.98 28.78
C LYS A 826 -20.40 -17.99 29.45
N TYR A 827 -19.09 -17.87 29.26
CA TYR A 827 -18.09 -18.85 29.73
C TYR A 827 -17.06 -18.28 30.72
N GLY A 828 -17.14 -16.98 31.07
CA GLY A 828 -16.23 -16.34 32.02
C GLY A 828 -14.79 -16.13 31.51
N LYS A 829 -14.52 -16.36 30.22
CA LYS A 829 -13.17 -16.32 29.62
C LYS A 829 -12.93 -15.00 28.89
N LYS A 830 -11.70 -14.50 28.97
CA LYS A 830 -11.25 -13.31 28.23
C LYS A 830 -10.26 -13.75 27.15
N TYR A 831 -10.37 -13.13 25.98
CA TYR A 831 -9.47 -13.30 24.86
C TYR A 831 -9.04 -11.93 24.33
N PHE A 832 -7.85 -11.85 23.75
CA PHE A 832 -7.40 -10.74 22.92
C PHE A 832 -8.08 -10.84 21.53
N PRO A 833 -8.26 -9.72 20.79
CA PRO A 833 -8.81 -9.77 19.43
C PRO A 833 -8.01 -10.67 18.47
N ILE A 834 -6.70 -10.77 18.68
CA ILE A 834 -5.76 -11.46 17.80
C ILE A 834 -5.90 -13.00 17.83
N GLU A 835 -6.46 -13.54 18.92
CA GLU A 835 -6.67 -14.98 19.13
C GLU A 835 -7.88 -15.50 18.33
N ILE A 836 -8.84 -14.62 18.03
CA ILE A 836 -10.03 -14.96 17.23
C ILE A 836 -9.69 -14.71 15.76
N ASN A 837 -9.68 -15.78 14.99
CA ASN A 837 -9.49 -15.77 13.54
C ASN A 837 -10.85 -15.86 12.85
N ILE A 838 -10.96 -15.42 11.59
CA ILE A 838 -12.19 -15.47 10.79
C ILE A 838 -11.88 -16.08 9.42
N GLN A 839 -12.52 -17.21 9.12
CA GLN A 839 -12.48 -17.90 7.82
C GLN A 839 -13.85 -17.80 7.12
N TYR A 840 -13.89 -18.13 5.83
CA TYR A 840 -15.10 -18.14 5.01
C TYR A 840 -15.24 -19.47 4.28
N ASP A 841 -16.47 -19.97 4.15
CA ASP A 841 -16.78 -21.14 3.34
C ASP A 841 -16.90 -20.80 1.83
N ALA A 842 -17.18 -21.81 1.01
CA ALA A 842 -17.36 -21.64 -0.45
C ALA A 842 -18.57 -20.77 -0.84
N ASN A 843 -19.48 -20.45 0.08
CA ASN A 843 -20.62 -19.55 -0.11
C ASN A 843 -20.35 -18.13 0.44
N ASN A 844 -19.18 -17.90 1.04
CA ASN A 844 -18.81 -16.70 1.83
C ASN A 844 -19.55 -16.57 3.18
N LYS A 845 -20.07 -17.66 3.75
CA LYS A 845 -20.51 -17.68 5.15
C LYS A 845 -19.29 -17.61 6.07
N PRO A 846 -19.23 -16.66 7.03
CA PRO A 846 -18.11 -16.55 7.96
C PRO A 846 -18.20 -17.59 9.08
N SER A 847 -17.05 -18.03 9.60
CA SER A 847 -16.92 -18.77 10.86
C SER A 847 -15.63 -18.38 11.58
N ILE A 848 -15.55 -18.64 12.89
CA ILE A 848 -14.37 -18.31 13.71
C ILE A 848 -13.50 -19.53 14.01
N TYR A 849 -12.21 -19.30 14.30
CA TYR A 849 -11.30 -20.30 14.87
C TYR A 849 -10.27 -19.65 15.80
N GLY A 850 -9.45 -20.48 16.48
CA GLY A 850 -8.40 -20.04 17.42
C GLY A 850 -8.83 -20.01 18.90
N VAL A 851 -10.11 -19.79 19.18
CA VAL A 851 -10.71 -19.93 20.52
C VAL A 851 -11.41 -21.28 20.70
N LYS A 852 -11.55 -21.79 21.92
CA LYS A 852 -12.08 -23.14 22.18
C LYS A 852 -13.58 -23.25 21.92
N GLU A 853 -14.29 -22.16 22.14
CA GLU A 853 -15.75 -22.02 22.03
C GLU A 853 -16.19 -21.86 20.56
N ALA A 854 -15.25 -21.80 19.61
CA ALA A 854 -15.52 -21.52 18.20
C ALA A 854 -16.51 -22.50 17.54
N SER A 855 -16.55 -23.76 17.97
CA SER A 855 -17.49 -24.78 17.46
C SER A 855 -18.91 -24.67 18.01
N GLU A 856 -19.14 -23.83 19.02
CA GLU A 856 -20.46 -23.60 19.64
C GLU A 856 -21.08 -22.26 19.20
N ILE A 857 -20.43 -21.55 18.27
CA ILE A 857 -20.71 -20.14 17.97
C ILE A 857 -20.90 -19.92 16.45
N GLU A 858 -22.12 -19.55 16.10
CA GLU A 858 -22.55 -19.04 14.80
C GLU A 858 -22.47 -17.52 14.77
N ILE A 859 -22.08 -16.96 13.62
CA ILE A 859 -21.79 -15.52 13.48
C ILE A 859 -22.31 -14.92 12.18
N SER A 860 -22.60 -13.62 12.20
CA SER A 860 -22.77 -12.84 10.97
C SER A 860 -22.28 -11.41 11.16
N LEU A 861 -21.94 -10.73 10.06
CA LEU A 861 -21.39 -9.38 10.02
C LEU A 861 -21.86 -8.61 8.78
N ALA A 862 -21.91 -7.28 8.89
CA ALA A 862 -22.19 -6.38 7.77
C ALA A 862 -21.54 -5.00 7.97
N HIS A 863 -21.40 -4.22 6.91
CA HIS A 863 -20.87 -2.86 6.95
C HIS A 863 -21.55 -1.96 5.91
N LYS A 864 -21.67 -0.67 6.22
CA LYS A 864 -22.16 0.37 5.32
C LYS A 864 -21.50 1.71 5.66
N GLY A 865 -20.80 2.30 4.68
CA GLY A 865 -20.00 3.50 4.90
C GLY A 865 -18.90 3.27 5.95
N THR A 866 -18.82 4.13 6.96
CA THR A 866 -17.87 4.01 8.08
C THR A 866 -18.36 3.12 9.23
N ASN A 867 -19.52 2.47 9.08
CA ASN A 867 -20.19 1.74 10.16
C ASN A 867 -20.24 0.24 9.88
N SER A 868 -20.25 -0.57 10.94
CA SER A 868 -20.33 -2.03 10.85
C SER A 868 -21.10 -2.64 12.02
N VAL A 869 -21.68 -3.81 11.78
CA VAL A 869 -22.47 -4.58 12.74
C VAL A 869 -22.06 -6.04 12.76
N SER A 870 -22.29 -6.71 13.89
CA SER A 870 -22.14 -8.15 14.05
C SER A 870 -23.23 -8.74 14.93
N ILE A 871 -23.51 -10.02 14.76
CA ILE A 871 -24.32 -10.84 15.66
C ILE A 871 -23.60 -12.17 15.97
N VAL A 872 -23.80 -12.67 17.19
CA VAL A 872 -23.23 -13.91 17.72
C VAL A 872 -24.35 -14.76 18.34
N SER A 873 -24.39 -16.06 18.06
CA SER A 873 -25.46 -16.97 18.51
C SER A 873 -24.99 -18.43 18.61
N GLU A 874 -25.82 -19.29 19.21
CA GLU A 874 -25.66 -20.76 19.19
C GLU A 874 -26.32 -21.40 17.95
N LYS A 875 -27.11 -20.62 17.22
CA LYS A 875 -27.90 -21.04 16.06
C LYS A 875 -27.47 -20.25 14.83
N PRO A 876 -27.68 -20.75 13.59
CA PRO A 876 -27.47 -19.97 12.38
C PRO A 876 -28.14 -18.60 12.47
N VAL A 877 -27.38 -17.54 12.23
CA VAL A 877 -27.84 -16.15 12.30
C VAL A 877 -27.36 -15.35 11.11
N GLY A 878 -28.12 -14.31 10.76
CA GLY A 878 -27.72 -13.30 9.78
C GLY A 878 -28.02 -11.90 10.28
N ILE A 879 -27.19 -10.93 9.89
CA ILE A 879 -27.38 -9.50 10.18
C ILE A 879 -27.07 -8.66 8.94
N ASP A 880 -27.78 -7.55 8.77
CA ASP A 880 -27.49 -6.54 7.76
C ASP A 880 -27.68 -5.11 8.29
N ILE A 881 -27.07 -4.14 7.60
CA ILE A 881 -27.15 -2.70 7.89
C ILE A 881 -27.24 -1.91 6.59
N GLU A 882 -28.25 -1.04 6.49
CA GLU A 882 -28.41 -0.13 5.35
C GLU A 882 -28.80 1.29 5.75
N ILE A 883 -28.49 2.24 4.86
CA ILE A 883 -28.87 3.66 5.04
C ILE A 883 -30.35 3.83 4.67
N ILE A 884 -31.04 4.67 5.45
CA ILE A 884 -32.39 5.15 5.13
C ILE A 884 -32.26 6.27 4.09
N GLU A 885 -32.44 5.90 2.83
CA GLU A 885 -32.39 6.79 1.67
C GLU A 885 -33.64 6.61 0.79
N GLU A 886 -33.91 7.58 -0.09
CA GLU A 886 -34.99 7.47 -1.07
C GLU A 886 -34.59 6.48 -2.17
N ARG A 887 -35.44 5.48 -2.43
CA ARG A 887 -35.18 4.40 -3.38
C ARG A 887 -36.05 4.57 -4.62
N GLU A 888 -35.45 4.48 -5.81
CA GLU A 888 -36.19 4.52 -7.08
C GLU A 888 -37.37 3.54 -7.06
N THR A 889 -38.50 3.90 -7.70
CA THR A 889 -39.65 2.99 -7.88
C THR A 889 -39.23 1.66 -8.51
N ASN A 890 -38.30 1.69 -9.47
CA ASN A 890 -37.67 0.51 -10.08
C ASN A 890 -37.06 -0.47 -9.06
N PHE A 891 -36.50 0.03 -7.96
CA PHE A 891 -35.94 -0.81 -6.89
C PHE A 891 -37.05 -1.53 -6.13
N LEU A 892 -38.13 -0.83 -5.78
CA LEU A 892 -39.29 -1.41 -5.09
C LEU A 892 -39.98 -2.46 -5.96
N ASP A 893 -40.12 -2.20 -7.26
CA ASP A 893 -40.67 -3.16 -8.22
C ASP A 893 -39.77 -4.39 -8.43
N TYR A 894 -38.46 -4.27 -8.28
CA TYR A 894 -37.52 -5.40 -8.35
C TYR A 894 -37.41 -6.19 -7.04
N THR A 895 -37.51 -5.53 -5.88
CA THR A 895 -37.26 -6.15 -4.57
C THR A 895 -38.50 -6.73 -3.89
N LEU A 896 -39.69 -6.20 -4.21
CA LEU A 896 -40.93 -6.51 -3.50
C LEU A 896 -41.95 -7.29 -4.34
N THR A 897 -42.65 -8.22 -3.70
CA THR A 897 -43.86 -8.85 -4.25
C THR A 897 -45.07 -7.91 -4.17
N ASN A 898 -46.17 -8.27 -4.82
CA ASN A 898 -47.42 -7.48 -4.72
C ASN A 898 -48.06 -7.60 -3.32
N HIS A 899 -47.79 -8.67 -2.57
CA HIS A 899 -48.18 -8.78 -1.17
C HIS A 899 -47.37 -7.80 -0.30
N GLU A 900 -46.05 -7.79 -0.45
CA GLU A 900 -45.15 -6.88 0.28
C GLU A 900 -45.48 -5.40 0.02
N LYS A 901 -45.82 -5.02 -1.23
CA LYS A 901 -46.28 -3.66 -1.55
C LYS A 901 -47.59 -3.28 -0.85
N ASN A 902 -48.49 -4.24 -0.59
CA ASN A 902 -49.69 -3.97 0.21
C ASN A 902 -49.35 -3.73 1.69
N LEU A 903 -48.37 -4.46 2.25
CA LEU A 903 -47.90 -4.27 3.63
C LEU A 903 -47.25 -2.89 3.88
N LEU A 904 -46.85 -2.17 2.82
CA LEU A 904 -46.21 -0.85 2.91
C LEU A 904 -47.15 0.35 2.79
N LYS A 905 -48.43 0.16 2.41
CA LYS A 905 -49.34 1.26 2.00
C LYS A 905 -49.45 2.41 3.01
N ASP A 906 -49.52 2.10 4.29
CA ASP A 906 -49.73 3.07 5.37
C ASP A 906 -48.44 3.39 6.15
N LYS A 907 -47.27 3.23 5.53
CA LYS A 907 -45.94 3.31 6.18
C LYS A 907 -44.98 4.25 5.44
N ASN A 908 -43.97 4.74 6.17
CA ASN A 908 -42.91 5.56 5.57
C ASN A 908 -42.10 4.73 4.56
N ASN A 909 -42.24 5.05 3.27
CA ASN A 909 -41.70 4.24 2.17
C ASN A 909 -40.18 4.05 2.25
N ASN A 910 -39.41 5.11 2.52
CA ASN A 910 -37.94 5.07 2.52
C ASN A 910 -37.39 4.23 3.68
N GLU A 911 -37.99 4.38 4.87
CA GLU A 911 -37.61 3.59 6.04
C GLU A 911 -38.03 2.12 5.89
N TRP A 912 -39.29 1.86 5.52
CA TRP A 912 -39.83 0.50 5.52
C TRP A 912 -39.37 -0.34 4.32
N SER A 913 -39.13 0.25 3.15
CA SER A 913 -38.44 -0.46 2.06
C SER A 913 -37.01 -0.84 2.44
N THR A 914 -36.32 0.01 3.23
CA THR A 914 -34.99 -0.29 3.77
C THR A 914 -35.07 -1.41 4.83
N ARG A 915 -36.07 -1.40 5.73
CA ARG A 915 -36.33 -2.54 6.65
C ARG A 915 -36.58 -3.85 5.91
N PHE A 916 -37.39 -3.82 4.85
CA PHE A 916 -37.68 -4.99 4.02
C PHE A 916 -36.42 -5.51 3.31
N TRP A 917 -35.58 -4.63 2.77
CA TRP A 917 -34.29 -5.03 2.18
C TRP A 917 -33.34 -5.67 3.21
N VAL A 918 -33.10 -4.98 4.33
CA VAL A 918 -32.23 -5.47 5.42
C VAL A 918 -32.68 -6.83 5.94
N ALA A 919 -33.99 -7.06 6.07
CA ALA A 919 -34.49 -8.34 6.55
C ALA A 919 -34.29 -9.49 5.56
N LYS A 920 -34.38 -9.22 4.26
CA LYS A 920 -34.09 -10.20 3.20
C LYS A 920 -32.60 -10.55 3.17
N GLU A 921 -31.71 -9.57 3.28
CA GLU A 921 -30.26 -9.79 3.38
C GLU A 921 -29.90 -10.58 4.67
N ALA A 922 -30.45 -10.19 5.82
CA ALA A 922 -30.24 -10.92 7.08
C ALA A 922 -30.72 -12.38 6.96
N TYR A 923 -31.90 -12.64 6.40
CA TYR A 923 -32.42 -14.00 6.20
C TYR A 923 -31.54 -14.81 5.21
N GLY A 924 -31.11 -14.20 4.09
CA GLY A 924 -30.21 -14.84 3.13
C GLY A 924 -28.83 -15.19 3.72
N LYS A 925 -28.32 -14.35 4.64
CA LYS A 925 -27.07 -14.62 5.38
C LYS A 925 -27.22 -15.73 6.42
N MET A 926 -28.34 -15.78 7.13
CA MET A 926 -28.66 -16.88 8.06
C MET A 926 -28.66 -18.24 7.36
N LEU A 927 -29.23 -18.29 6.14
CA LEU A 927 -29.20 -19.48 5.28
C LEU A 927 -27.83 -19.76 4.62
N GLY A 928 -26.83 -18.90 4.82
CA GLY A 928 -25.49 -19.06 4.25
C GLY A 928 -25.42 -18.94 2.71
N VAL A 929 -26.41 -18.31 2.07
CA VAL A 929 -26.53 -18.27 0.59
C VAL A 929 -26.67 -16.87 0.00
N GLY A 930 -27.01 -15.85 0.79
CA GLY A 930 -27.31 -14.50 0.32
C GLY A 930 -28.56 -14.42 -0.57
N LEU A 931 -28.83 -13.24 -1.15
CA LEU A 931 -30.02 -13.03 -2.00
C LEU A 931 -29.99 -13.70 -3.38
N LYS A 932 -28.80 -14.11 -3.89
CA LYS A 932 -28.60 -14.72 -5.22
C LYS A 932 -29.32 -13.99 -6.37
N GLY A 933 -29.41 -12.66 -6.30
CA GLY A 933 -30.10 -11.83 -7.29
C GLY A 933 -31.64 -11.93 -7.28
N ASN A 934 -32.25 -12.64 -6.32
CA ASN A 934 -33.70 -12.80 -6.21
C ASN A 934 -34.25 -12.44 -4.82
N PRO A 935 -34.30 -11.13 -4.45
CA PRO A 935 -34.91 -10.66 -3.21
C PRO A 935 -36.38 -11.08 -3.01
N LYS A 936 -37.11 -11.43 -4.09
CA LYS A 936 -38.50 -11.89 -4.00
C LYS A 936 -38.64 -13.35 -3.55
N GLN A 937 -37.56 -14.13 -3.54
CA GLN A 937 -37.55 -15.47 -2.96
C GLN A 937 -37.79 -15.45 -1.45
N TYR A 938 -37.38 -14.36 -0.78
CA TYR A 938 -37.56 -14.13 0.64
C TYR A 938 -38.71 -13.14 0.85
N GLU A 939 -39.92 -13.63 0.63
CA GLU A 939 -41.14 -12.85 0.81
C GLU A 939 -41.48 -12.63 2.29
N ILE A 940 -41.69 -11.38 2.67
CA ILE A 940 -42.15 -10.99 4.00
C ILE A 940 -43.65 -11.27 4.11
N GLN A 941 -43.98 -12.19 5.03
CA GLN A 941 -45.31 -12.75 5.22
C GLN A 941 -46.18 -11.91 6.15
N LYS A 942 -45.58 -11.20 7.11
CA LYS A 942 -46.25 -10.26 8.02
C LYS A 942 -45.26 -9.29 8.66
N ILE A 943 -45.80 -8.21 9.23
CA ILE A 943 -45.10 -7.23 10.06
C ILE A 943 -45.68 -7.31 11.47
N GLU A 944 -44.84 -7.41 12.50
CA GLU A 944 -45.25 -7.45 13.90
C GLU A 944 -44.48 -6.39 14.71
N GLY A 945 -45.11 -5.21 14.86
CA GLY A 945 -44.44 -4.03 15.44
C GLY A 945 -43.36 -3.49 14.50
N GLU A 946 -42.09 -3.68 14.88
CA GLU A 946 -40.91 -3.41 14.04
C GLU A 946 -40.27 -4.69 13.45
N ASP A 947 -40.74 -5.88 13.86
CA ASP A 947 -40.21 -7.15 13.40
C ASP A 947 -40.89 -7.58 12.09
N LEU A 948 -40.15 -8.33 11.26
CA LEU A 948 -40.57 -8.82 9.94
C LEU A 948 -40.45 -10.36 9.92
N ILE A 949 -41.44 -11.07 9.37
CA ILE A 949 -41.43 -12.54 9.33
C ILE A 949 -41.24 -13.05 7.90
N ILE A 950 -40.25 -13.92 7.72
CA ILE A 950 -39.96 -14.63 6.46
C ILE A 950 -39.87 -16.13 6.79
N CYS A 951 -40.72 -16.95 6.18
CA CYS A 951 -40.70 -18.42 6.30
C CYS A 951 -40.58 -18.93 7.76
N ASN A 952 -41.43 -18.41 8.65
CA ASN A 952 -41.45 -18.66 10.10
C ASN A 952 -40.23 -18.19 10.92
N THR A 953 -39.20 -17.59 10.30
CA THR A 953 -38.14 -16.87 11.04
C THR A 953 -38.60 -15.44 11.32
N THR A 954 -38.40 -14.99 12.56
CA THR A 954 -38.54 -13.57 12.93
C THR A 954 -37.23 -12.85 12.67
N ILE A 955 -37.30 -11.74 11.93
CA ILE A 955 -36.21 -10.80 11.74
C ILE A 955 -36.55 -9.53 12.52
N LYS A 956 -35.74 -9.20 13.53
CA LYS A 956 -35.84 -7.89 14.20
C LYS A 956 -35.29 -6.81 13.28
N THR A 957 -35.90 -5.64 13.26
CA THR A 957 -35.30 -4.44 12.65
C THR A 957 -35.41 -3.25 13.60
N ILE A 958 -34.33 -2.48 13.73
CA ILE A 958 -34.32 -1.23 14.50
C ILE A 958 -33.82 -0.08 13.63
N LYS A 959 -34.31 1.12 13.93
CA LYS A 959 -33.75 2.37 13.41
C LYS A 959 -32.65 2.87 14.34
N TYR A 960 -31.43 2.98 13.83
CA TYR A 960 -30.26 3.46 14.58
C TYR A 960 -29.61 4.63 13.83
N ASN A 961 -29.83 5.85 14.32
CA ASN A 961 -29.52 7.09 13.59
C ASN A 961 -30.20 7.08 12.19
N ASN A 962 -29.43 7.27 11.11
CA ASN A 962 -29.91 7.18 9.72
C ASN A 962 -29.80 5.76 9.12
N TYR A 963 -29.55 4.73 9.92
CA TYR A 963 -29.47 3.35 9.48
C TYR A 963 -30.68 2.52 9.93
N ILE A 964 -31.03 1.50 9.14
CA ILE A 964 -31.71 0.32 9.65
C ILE A 964 -30.66 -0.76 9.90
N ILE A 965 -30.77 -1.42 11.05
CA ILE A 965 -30.02 -2.63 11.39
C ILE A 965 -31.04 -3.74 11.65
N GLY A 966 -30.83 -4.94 11.11
CA GLY A 966 -31.77 -6.04 11.28
C GLY A 966 -31.13 -7.42 11.23
N TRP A 967 -31.67 -8.34 12.03
CA TRP A 967 -31.07 -9.65 12.29
C TRP A 967 -32.11 -10.72 12.62
N THR A 968 -31.76 -11.98 12.35
CA THR A 968 -32.60 -13.16 12.61
C THR A 968 -32.54 -13.61 14.08
N LEU A 969 -33.60 -14.27 14.57
CA LEU A 969 -33.71 -14.91 15.89
C LEU A 969 -33.73 -16.44 15.82
#